data_AF-A0A0J9V9G7-F1
#
_entry.id   AF-A0A0J9V9G7-F1
#
_cell.length_a   1.000
_cell.length_b   1.000
_cell.length_c   1.000
_cell.angle_alpha   90.00
_cell.angle_beta   90.00
_cell.angle_gamma   90.00
#
_symmetry.space_group_name_H-M   'P 1'
#
loop_
_entity.id
_entity.type
_entity.pdbx_description
1 polymer ?
#
loop_
_entity_poly.entity_id
_entity_poly.type
_entity_poly.pdbx_seq_one_letter_code
_entity_poly.pdbx_strand_id
1 'polypeptide(L)'
;MTQDTETRPLDILIVGAGIGGLTAALGLRQQGHKVTLFERSQLAKEVGAAIHLAPNCHGILKRFGVFPESFGANRVEGVTEYTGDGHLKFDNNLKGPLSVWEHPWVLAHRVSLHENLKNQATSREGPGTPAILKTSSPVVDVDPSTATVKFEDGTTASGDLVLGADGVSSITRSIVTGSDIKPYGSGKSAFRFMIPHSDILKNEKTRPFAERTGTMTMWMGDDCRLVMYPCSNNTVMNFVAIHPSSITSGANKGSGWGNGGSKELLREVYKDFEPRVLALLDLVDVSELKLWTLLDMDRISTWHKDRLVLLGDAAHPFLPHQGQGGGIAIEDAASLVALFPPGTTANDVPSRLALYEKIRDERAHTVQTFTRQAGEDLNEEKRAQFNIFKFLNYNFGHDEWHNTKKALRDYLWSQNKNLHWKSPVSFGPMPSPRQDFHGQRYNGNDSSFTTWSVRFKSSAPYLKTLFPTDRFSFYKPGTVAEATYSCTELKDMKWLGGGGYKFFGLWIHGVQYEKKDGSKIYGSFLAVLLENLADPIVTGREELGMPKLFCDIDVVEKGANTSIRCSWRGAEFVDITLKGLGEATNGHTNGVNGTNGHHPPVGPPGAPPLPEEQGLLVYRYVPAVGQPGVADAAYPVFIEDGLETTKRHVEKTLVGSGSDLDLTAGTWDTLPTLNHIATGFSQIPVYGVVKSKVEYGRGVDDISHARRVD
;
A
#
# COMPACT_ATOMS: atom_id res chain seq x y z
N MET A 1 11.35 31.08 -6.45
CA MET A 1 10.36 30.06 -6.82
C MET A 1 9.66 29.63 -5.55
N THR A 2 8.44 30.12 -5.32
CA THR A 2 7.57 29.67 -4.23
C THR A 2 7.20 28.21 -4.51
N GLN A 3 7.68 27.28 -3.69
CA GLN A 3 7.30 25.88 -3.78
C GLN A 3 5.81 25.78 -3.44
N ASP A 4 5.00 25.40 -4.43
CA ASP A 4 3.55 25.26 -4.29
C ASP A 4 3.28 24.02 -3.43
N THR A 5 2.94 24.23 -2.15
CA THR A 5 2.61 23.17 -1.18
C THR A 5 1.11 22.94 -1.07
N GLU A 6 0.29 23.63 -1.87
CA GLU A 6 -1.16 23.58 -1.77
C GLU A 6 -1.71 22.33 -2.48
N THR A 7 -2.57 21.59 -1.78
CA THR A 7 -3.22 20.41 -2.34
C THR A 7 -4.34 20.83 -3.28
N ARG A 8 -4.08 20.80 -4.60
CA ARG A 8 -5.07 21.06 -5.65
C ARG A 8 -5.11 19.93 -6.68
N PRO A 9 -6.19 19.80 -7.48
CA PRO A 9 -6.17 18.98 -8.68
C PRO A 9 -4.97 19.34 -9.58
N LEU A 10 -4.19 18.33 -9.95
CA LEU A 10 -3.15 18.45 -10.98
C LEU A 10 -3.78 18.67 -12.36
N ASP A 11 -3.13 19.51 -13.16
CA ASP A 11 -3.40 19.68 -14.58
C ASP A 11 -2.53 18.71 -15.39
N ILE A 12 -3.12 17.65 -15.92
CA ILE A 12 -2.42 16.54 -16.57
C ILE A 12 -2.66 16.59 -18.09
N LEU A 13 -1.57 16.59 -18.86
CA LEU A 13 -1.58 16.57 -20.31
C LEU A 13 -1.27 15.17 -20.82
N ILE A 14 -2.02 14.66 -21.77
CA ILE A 14 -1.81 13.33 -22.37
C ILE A 14 -1.60 13.50 -23.88
N VAL A 15 -0.45 13.05 -24.38
CA VAL A 15 -0.11 13.07 -25.80
C VAL A 15 -0.46 11.71 -26.40
N GLY A 16 -1.55 11.64 -27.16
CA GLY A 16 -2.07 10.42 -27.77
C GLY A 16 -3.37 9.92 -27.12
N ALA A 17 -4.43 9.77 -27.93
CA ALA A 17 -5.73 9.26 -27.47
C ALA A 17 -5.94 7.78 -27.85
N GLY A 18 -4.90 6.96 -27.73
CA GLY A 18 -5.01 5.50 -27.85
C GLY A 18 -5.65 4.86 -26.61
N ILE A 19 -5.72 3.52 -26.58
CA ILE A 19 -6.29 2.77 -25.45
C ILE A 19 -5.66 3.18 -24.12
N GLY A 20 -4.33 3.13 -24.00
CA GLY A 20 -3.63 3.52 -22.76
C GLY A 20 -3.89 4.97 -22.35
N GLY A 21 -3.82 5.92 -23.30
CA GLY A 21 -4.07 7.34 -23.02
C GLY A 21 -5.50 7.64 -22.56
N LEU A 22 -6.50 7.02 -23.19
CA LEU A 22 -7.90 7.15 -22.78
C LEU A 22 -8.19 6.46 -21.45
N THR A 23 -7.59 5.29 -21.19
CA THR A 23 -7.67 4.63 -19.89
C THR A 23 -7.06 5.50 -18.79
N ALA A 24 -5.89 6.11 -19.03
CA ALA A 24 -5.26 7.01 -18.09
C ALA A 24 -6.12 8.24 -17.84
N ALA A 25 -6.69 8.83 -18.89
CA ALA A 25 -7.60 9.96 -18.76
C ALA A 25 -8.82 9.65 -17.90
N LEU A 26 -9.48 8.52 -18.17
CA LEU A 26 -10.65 8.06 -17.42
C LEU A 26 -10.30 7.89 -15.92
N GLY A 27 -9.21 7.19 -15.61
CA GLY A 27 -8.84 6.96 -14.22
C GLY A 27 -8.39 8.25 -13.51
N LEU A 28 -7.59 9.11 -14.16
CA LEU A 28 -7.07 10.32 -13.54
C LEU A 28 -8.16 11.36 -13.28
N ARG A 29 -9.16 11.48 -14.17
CA ARG A 29 -10.33 12.31 -13.85
C ARG A 29 -11.12 11.75 -12.67
N GLN A 30 -11.23 10.43 -12.53
CA GLN A 30 -11.90 9.80 -11.39
C GLN A 30 -11.17 10.07 -10.06
N GLN A 31 -9.85 10.29 -10.11
CA GLN A 31 -9.05 10.78 -8.97
C GLN A 31 -9.17 12.30 -8.72
N GLY A 32 -10.02 13.00 -9.48
CA GLY A 32 -10.31 14.42 -9.32
C GLY A 32 -9.33 15.36 -10.03
N HIS A 33 -8.42 14.84 -10.86
CA HIS A 33 -7.48 15.65 -11.64
C HIS A 33 -8.15 16.25 -12.89
N LYS A 34 -7.56 17.33 -13.42
CA LYS A 34 -7.97 17.94 -14.68
C LYS A 34 -7.13 17.33 -15.79
N VAL A 35 -7.78 16.77 -16.81
CA VAL A 35 -7.09 16.02 -17.87
C VAL A 35 -7.38 16.61 -19.23
N THR A 36 -6.33 16.85 -20.03
CA THR A 36 -6.46 17.21 -21.44
C THR A 36 -5.66 16.23 -22.30
N LEU A 37 -6.31 15.60 -23.29
CA LEU A 37 -5.68 14.74 -24.28
C LEU A 37 -5.52 15.48 -25.61
N PHE A 38 -4.39 15.23 -26.27
CA PHE A 38 -4.10 15.71 -27.61
C PHE A 38 -3.93 14.54 -28.57
N GLU A 39 -4.68 14.54 -29.66
CA GLU A 39 -4.66 13.50 -30.68
C GLU A 39 -4.44 14.12 -32.06
N ARG A 40 -3.49 13.59 -32.83
CA ARG A 40 -3.15 14.12 -34.15
C ARG A 40 -4.24 13.87 -35.19
N SER A 41 -4.97 12.77 -35.08
CA SER A 41 -6.02 12.40 -36.04
C SER A 41 -7.35 13.07 -35.71
N GLN A 42 -8.27 13.08 -36.68
CA GLN A 42 -9.65 13.51 -36.46
C GLN A 42 -10.51 12.45 -35.78
N LEU A 43 -9.99 11.23 -35.58
CA LEU A 43 -10.75 10.05 -35.12
C LEU A 43 -12.00 9.74 -35.97
N ALA A 44 -12.04 10.20 -37.24
CA ALA A 44 -13.22 10.12 -38.11
C ALA A 44 -13.51 8.70 -38.66
N LYS A 45 -12.50 7.83 -38.71
CA LYS A 45 -12.61 6.42 -39.10
C LYS A 45 -11.57 5.60 -38.34
N GLU A 46 -11.90 5.16 -37.12
CA GLU A 46 -11.11 4.10 -36.51
C GLU A 46 -11.39 2.79 -37.26
N VAL A 47 -10.39 2.27 -37.98
CA VAL A 47 -10.40 0.92 -38.52
C VAL A 47 -9.66 0.05 -37.51
N GLY A 48 -10.34 -0.92 -36.90
CA GLY A 48 -9.77 -1.65 -35.77
C GLY A 48 -9.96 -3.15 -35.89
N ALA A 49 -8.85 -3.88 -35.82
CA ALA A 49 -8.85 -5.31 -35.54
C ALA A 49 -9.44 -5.60 -34.14
N ALA A 50 -9.75 -6.86 -33.84
CA ALA A 50 -10.13 -7.25 -32.49
C ALA A 50 -8.92 -7.27 -31.53
N ILE A 51 -9.18 -7.12 -30.24
CA ILE A 51 -8.19 -7.05 -29.16
C ILE A 51 -8.50 -8.09 -28.07
N HIS A 52 -7.45 -8.66 -27.49
CA HIS A 52 -7.55 -9.53 -26.33
C HIS A 52 -7.60 -8.69 -25.04
N LEU A 53 -8.61 -8.93 -24.22
CA LEU A 53 -8.75 -8.39 -22.88
C LEU A 53 -8.66 -9.55 -21.89
N ALA A 54 -7.42 -9.88 -21.55
CA ALA A 54 -7.09 -10.93 -20.59
C ALA A 54 -7.43 -10.50 -19.14
N PRO A 55 -7.46 -11.44 -18.16
CA PRO A 55 -7.89 -11.15 -16.80
C PRO A 55 -7.20 -9.93 -16.14
N ASN A 56 -5.90 -9.77 -16.37
CA ASN A 56 -5.07 -8.69 -15.84
C ASN A 56 -5.55 -7.29 -16.25
N CYS A 57 -5.93 -7.09 -17.53
CA CYS A 57 -6.43 -5.80 -18.00
C CYS A 57 -7.96 -5.69 -17.94
N HIS A 58 -8.68 -6.80 -18.00
CA HIS A 58 -10.13 -6.82 -17.85
C HIS A 58 -10.55 -6.36 -16.45
N GLY A 59 -9.87 -6.83 -15.39
CA GLY A 59 -10.13 -6.36 -14.03
C GLY A 59 -9.95 -4.86 -13.86
N ILE A 60 -8.92 -4.31 -14.48
CA ILE A 60 -8.65 -2.86 -14.48
C ILE A 60 -9.75 -2.08 -15.20
N LEU A 61 -10.19 -2.55 -16.37
CA LEU A 61 -11.31 -1.91 -17.09
C LEU A 61 -12.57 -1.89 -16.23
N LYS A 62 -12.91 -3.02 -15.59
CA LYS A 62 -14.06 -3.11 -14.67
C LYS A 62 -13.93 -2.17 -13.49
N ARG A 63 -12.73 -2.05 -12.90
CA ARG A 63 -12.43 -1.08 -11.83
C ARG A 63 -12.74 0.36 -12.25
N PHE A 64 -12.49 0.73 -13.51
CA PHE A 64 -12.79 2.06 -14.04
C PHE A 64 -14.21 2.22 -14.61
N GLY A 65 -15.08 1.20 -14.47
CA GLY A 65 -16.46 1.24 -14.95
C GLY A 65 -16.65 0.86 -16.42
N VAL A 66 -15.62 0.29 -17.05
CA VAL A 66 -15.67 -0.21 -18.43
C VAL A 66 -15.92 -1.71 -18.40
N PHE A 67 -17.06 -2.13 -18.94
CA PHE A 67 -17.49 -3.53 -18.98
C PHE A 67 -17.48 -4.01 -20.43
N PRO A 68 -16.42 -4.68 -20.90
CA PRO A 68 -16.30 -5.07 -22.31
C PRO A 68 -17.48 -5.85 -22.89
N GLU A 69 -18.11 -6.67 -22.05
CA GLU A 69 -19.27 -7.47 -22.44
C GLU A 69 -20.48 -6.58 -22.84
N SER A 70 -20.60 -5.38 -22.27
CA SER A 70 -21.70 -4.44 -22.58
C SER A 70 -21.65 -3.90 -24.02
N PHE A 71 -20.49 -3.96 -24.68
CA PHE A 71 -20.31 -3.56 -26.08
C PHE A 71 -19.84 -4.72 -26.96
N GLY A 72 -20.17 -5.95 -26.56
CA GLY A 72 -20.07 -7.14 -27.41
C GLY A 72 -18.73 -7.86 -27.38
N ALA A 73 -17.94 -7.71 -26.31
CA ALA A 73 -16.79 -8.59 -26.11
C ALA A 73 -17.23 -10.04 -25.83
N ASN A 74 -16.59 -11.00 -26.51
CA ASN A 74 -16.91 -12.42 -26.37
C ASN A 74 -15.98 -13.09 -25.35
N ARG A 75 -16.52 -13.92 -24.46
CA ARG A 75 -15.70 -14.77 -23.59
C ARG A 75 -14.95 -15.80 -24.43
N VAL A 76 -13.67 -16.02 -24.10
CA VAL A 76 -12.91 -17.15 -24.66
C VAL A 76 -13.40 -18.44 -24.03
N GLU A 77 -13.87 -19.37 -24.86
CA GLU A 77 -14.46 -20.65 -24.46
C GLU A 77 -13.64 -21.84 -24.94
N GLY A 78 -12.79 -21.68 -25.95
CA GLY A 78 -11.97 -22.75 -26.50
C GLY A 78 -10.81 -22.25 -27.36
N VAL A 79 -9.84 -23.14 -27.56
CA VAL A 79 -8.73 -22.92 -28.49
C VAL A 79 -8.47 -24.18 -29.31
N THR A 80 -8.31 -24.00 -30.62
CA THR A 80 -8.03 -25.08 -31.56
C THR A 80 -6.81 -24.71 -32.38
N GLU A 81 -5.85 -25.63 -32.50
CA GLU A 81 -4.67 -25.46 -33.36
C GLU A 81 -4.61 -26.57 -34.40
N TYR A 82 -4.38 -26.15 -35.65
CA TYR A 82 -4.05 -26.98 -36.80
C TYR A 82 -2.62 -26.70 -37.25
N THR A 83 -1.99 -27.69 -37.89
CA THR A 83 -0.85 -27.45 -38.79
C THR A 83 -1.31 -26.67 -40.03
N GLY A 84 -0.36 -26.10 -40.79
CA GLY A 84 -0.65 -25.40 -42.05
C GLY A 84 -1.41 -26.26 -43.08
N ASP A 85 -1.08 -27.55 -43.15
CA ASP A 85 -1.73 -28.56 -44.02
C ASP A 85 -3.05 -29.13 -43.44
N GLY A 86 -3.50 -28.66 -42.28
CA GLY A 86 -4.86 -28.89 -41.76
C GLY A 86 -5.00 -30.07 -40.79
N HIS A 87 -3.90 -30.68 -40.34
CA HIS A 87 -3.94 -31.68 -39.27
C HIS A 87 -4.22 -31.03 -37.91
N LEU A 88 -5.21 -31.56 -37.19
CA LEU A 88 -5.55 -31.10 -35.85
C LEU A 88 -4.44 -31.49 -34.86
N LYS A 89 -3.88 -30.51 -34.16
CA LYS A 89 -2.92 -30.75 -33.06
C LYS A 89 -3.61 -30.85 -31.71
N PHE A 90 -4.47 -29.90 -31.40
CA PHE A 90 -5.28 -29.93 -30.18
C PHE A 90 -6.56 -29.12 -30.37
N ASP A 91 -7.58 -29.50 -29.60
CA ASP A 91 -8.86 -28.81 -29.50
C ASP A 91 -9.29 -28.80 -28.03
N ASN A 92 -9.07 -27.67 -27.36
CA ASN A 92 -9.22 -27.56 -25.91
C ASN A 92 -10.45 -26.73 -25.54
N ASN A 93 -11.32 -27.28 -24.70
CA ASN A 93 -12.37 -26.52 -24.03
C ASN A 93 -11.78 -25.77 -22.84
N LEU A 94 -11.92 -24.45 -22.85
CA LEU A 94 -11.32 -23.53 -21.89
C LEU A 94 -12.33 -22.98 -20.85
N LYS A 95 -13.62 -23.35 -20.91
CA LYS A 95 -14.64 -22.85 -19.97
C LYS A 95 -14.30 -23.11 -18.51
N GLY A 96 -13.90 -24.35 -18.19
CA GLY A 96 -13.47 -24.77 -16.85
C GLY A 96 -12.10 -24.19 -16.48
N PRO A 97 -11.02 -24.49 -17.25
CA PRO A 97 -9.67 -24.04 -16.93
C PRO A 97 -9.51 -22.52 -16.72
N LEU A 98 -10.21 -21.67 -17.49
CA LEU A 98 -10.10 -20.21 -17.35
C LEU A 98 -10.92 -19.65 -16.17
N SER A 99 -11.64 -20.48 -15.41
CA SER A 99 -12.43 -20.03 -14.24
C SER A 99 -11.60 -19.76 -12.98
N VAL A 100 -10.29 -20.06 -13.02
CA VAL A 100 -9.35 -19.80 -11.92
C VAL A 100 -9.08 -18.30 -11.69
N TRP A 101 -9.33 -17.45 -12.69
CA TRP A 101 -9.20 -16.00 -12.58
C TRP A 101 -10.56 -15.34 -12.35
N GLU A 102 -10.57 -14.31 -11.51
CA GLU A 102 -11.78 -13.54 -11.17
C GLU A 102 -12.45 -12.92 -12.40
N HIS A 103 -11.64 -12.40 -13.32
CA HIS A 103 -12.13 -11.76 -14.54
C HIS A 103 -11.88 -12.65 -15.75
N PRO A 104 -12.88 -12.86 -16.61
CA PRO A 104 -12.71 -13.75 -17.75
C PRO A 104 -11.82 -13.15 -18.83
N TRP A 105 -11.14 -14.00 -19.59
CA TRP A 105 -10.53 -13.57 -20.84
C TRP A 105 -11.62 -13.31 -21.88
N VAL A 106 -11.67 -12.10 -22.42
CA VAL A 106 -12.63 -11.69 -23.45
C VAL A 106 -11.95 -11.12 -24.70
N LEU A 107 -12.64 -11.21 -25.84
CA LEU A 107 -12.21 -10.76 -27.15
C LEU A 107 -13.15 -9.63 -27.59
N ALA A 108 -12.61 -8.40 -27.67
CA ALA A 108 -13.40 -7.21 -27.98
C ALA A 108 -13.05 -6.65 -29.36
N HIS A 109 -13.98 -5.94 -29.98
CA HIS A 109 -13.66 -5.10 -31.12
C HIS A 109 -12.92 -3.84 -30.61
N ARG A 110 -11.71 -3.58 -31.13
CA ARG A 110 -10.86 -2.49 -30.61
C ARG A 110 -11.54 -1.13 -30.70
N VAL A 111 -12.25 -0.86 -31.78
CA VAL A 111 -12.99 0.41 -31.98
C VAL A 111 -14.05 0.58 -30.90
N SER A 112 -14.79 -0.49 -30.57
CA SER A 112 -15.82 -0.44 -29.53
C SER A 112 -15.23 -0.17 -28.15
N LEU A 113 -14.08 -0.76 -27.83
CA LEU A 113 -13.35 -0.46 -26.59
C LEU A 113 -12.87 1.00 -26.55
N HIS A 114 -12.29 1.48 -27.66
CA HIS A 114 -11.81 2.86 -27.78
C HIS A 114 -12.94 3.87 -27.61
N GLU A 115 -14.04 3.69 -28.35
CA GLU A 115 -15.26 4.50 -28.27
C GLU A 115 -15.80 4.55 -26.84
N ASN A 116 -15.88 3.39 -26.16
CA ASN A 116 -16.39 3.33 -24.81
C ASN A 116 -15.47 4.08 -23.83
N LEU A 117 -14.15 3.87 -23.91
CA LEU A 117 -13.17 4.60 -23.11
C LEU A 117 -13.23 6.11 -23.36
N LYS A 118 -13.29 6.54 -24.64
CA LYS A 118 -13.43 7.93 -25.06
C LYS A 118 -14.69 8.55 -24.47
N ASN A 119 -15.84 7.91 -24.69
CA ASN A 119 -17.13 8.40 -24.22
C ASN A 119 -17.14 8.54 -22.69
N GLN A 120 -16.64 7.54 -21.95
CA GLN A 120 -16.57 7.63 -20.49
C GLN A 120 -15.57 8.69 -20.01
N ALA A 121 -14.40 8.80 -20.63
CA ALA A 121 -13.40 9.80 -20.25
C ALA A 121 -13.91 11.24 -20.45
N THR A 122 -14.68 11.50 -21.51
CA THR A 122 -15.17 12.85 -21.86
C THR A 122 -16.61 13.13 -21.42
N SER A 123 -17.34 12.14 -20.89
CA SER A 123 -18.73 12.33 -20.46
C SER A 123 -18.83 13.27 -19.26
N ARG A 124 -19.89 14.08 -19.21
CA ARG A 124 -20.27 14.87 -18.03
C ARG A 124 -20.74 13.99 -16.87
N GLU A 125 -21.13 12.76 -17.17
CA GLU A 125 -21.50 11.75 -16.19
C GLU A 125 -20.26 11.04 -15.63
N GLY A 126 -20.38 10.50 -14.43
CA GLY A 126 -19.28 9.83 -13.72
C GLY A 126 -18.44 10.74 -12.81
N PRO A 127 -17.44 10.18 -12.10
CA PRO A 127 -16.67 10.90 -11.11
C PRO A 127 -15.69 11.92 -11.74
N GLY A 128 -15.57 13.08 -11.11
CA GLY A 128 -14.59 14.11 -11.45
C GLY A 128 -14.88 14.90 -12.74
N THR A 129 -14.03 15.87 -13.05
CA THR A 129 -14.21 16.76 -14.20
C THR A 129 -13.99 16.00 -15.53
N PRO A 130 -14.86 16.16 -16.54
CA PRO A 130 -14.67 15.51 -17.84
C PRO A 130 -13.33 15.84 -18.47
N ALA A 131 -12.65 14.83 -19.00
CA ALA A 131 -11.42 15.04 -19.73
C ALA A 131 -11.71 15.80 -21.04
N ILE A 132 -10.80 16.69 -21.42
CA ILE A 132 -10.89 17.47 -22.66
C ILE A 132 -10.10 16.73 -23.74
N LEU A 133 -10.75 16.27 -24.80
CA LEU A 133 -10.08 15.67 -25.95
C LEU A 133 -9.96 16.70 -27.08
N LYS A 134 -8.74 17.05 -27.47
CA LYS A 134 -8.44 17.87 -28.65
C LYS A 134 -7.88 17.00 -29.77
N THR A 135 -8.65 16.86 -30.85
CA THR A 135 -8.24 16.18 -32.08
C THR A 135 -7.52 17.14 -33.03
N SER A 136 -6.94 16.62 -34.11
CA SER A 136 -6.13 17.41 -35.06
C SER A 136 -5.04 18.25 -34.39
N SER A 137 -4.48 17.76 -33.29
CA SER A 137 -3.50 18.47 -32.46
C SER A 137 -2.15 17.74 -32.50
N PRO A 138 -1.42 17.77 -33.65
CA PRO A 138 -0.12 17.13 -33.76
C PRO A 138 0.89 17.80 -32.83
N VAL A 139 1.37 17.04 -31.85
CA VAL A 139 2.44 17.47 -30.95
C VAL A 139 3.78 17.28 -31.65
N VAL A 140 4.62 18.31 -31.60
CA VAL A 140 5.95 18.31 -32.23
C VAL A 140 7.09 18.33 -31.22
N ASP A 141 6.84 18.80 -29.99
CA ASP A 141 7.83 18.87 -28.92
C ASP A 141 7.17 18.90 -27.54
N VAL A 142 7.93 18.55 -26.50
CA VAL A 142 7.53 18.62 -25.09
C VAL A 142 8.73 19.09 -24.26
N ASP A 143 8.57 20.13 -23.47
CA ASP A 143 9.53 20.50 -22.41
C ASP A 143 9.17 19.74 -21.12
N PRO A 144 9.97 18.74 -20.70
CA PRO A 144 9.67 17.95 -19.51
C PRO A 144 9.82 18.73 -18.21
N SER A 145 10.63 19.79 -18.18
CA SER A 145 10.92 20.55 -16.96
C SER A 145 9.74 21.44 -16.54
N THR A 146 9.04 22.00 -17.53
CA THR A 146 7.87 22.86 -17.35
C THR A 146 6.54 22.16 -17.65
N ALA A 147 6.58 20.87 -18.01
CA ALA A 147 5.41 20.10 -18.47
C ALA A 147 4.61 20.83 -19.57
N THR A 148 5.33 21.32 -20.59
CA THR A 148 4.76 22.10 -21.69
C THR A 148 4.79 21.32 -22.99
N VAL A 149 3.63 21.17 -23.63
CA VAL A 149 3.44 20.54 -24.94
C VAL A 149 3.41 21.61 -26.03
N LYS A 150 4.13 21.41 -27.13
CA LYS A 150 4.14 22.30 -28.30
C LYS A 150 3.51 21.62 -29.52
N PHE A 151 2.64 22.36 -30.21
CA PHE A 151 1.92 21.88 -31.38
C PHE A 151 2.53 22.40 -32.69
N GLU A 152 2.18 21.75 -33.80
CA GLU A 152 2.66 22.13 -35.14
C GLU A 152 2.24 23.55 -35.56
N ASP A 153 1.10 24.05 -35.07
CA ASP A 153 0.62 25.41 -35.31
C ASP A 153 1.36 26.50 -34.51
N GLY A 154 2.35 26.10 -33.70
CA GLY A 154 3.16 26.98 -32.86
C GLY A 154 2.54 27.30 -31.50
N THR A 155 1.30 26.88 -31.24
CA THR A 155 0.68 27.03 -29.91
C THR A 155 1.27 26.06 -28.89
N THR A 156 0.98 26.31 -27.61
CA THR A 156 1.47 25.49 -26.49
C THR A 156 0.39 25.25 -25.45
N ALA A 157 0.55 24.19 -24.66
CA ALA A 157 -0.25 23.92 -23.47
C ALA A 157 0.67 23.46 -22.33
N SER A 158 0.48 23.97 -21.12
CA SER A 158 1.28 23.61 -19.95
C SER A 158 0.40 23.00 -18.85
N GLY A 159 1.00 22.15 -18.02
CA GLY A 159 0.36 21.53 -16.87
C GLY A 159 1.36 21.20 -15.77
N ASP A 160 1.04 20.22 -14.93
CA ASP A 160 1.91 19.73 -13.86
C ASP A 160 2.63 18.41 -14.22
N LEU A 161 2.09 17.67 -15.21
CA LEU A 161 2.51 16.35 -15.65
C LEU A 161 2.13 16.12 -17.12
N VAL A 162 3.02 15.52 -17.91
CA VAL A 162 2.76 15.06 -19.28
C VAL A 162 2.89 13.54 -19.37
N LEU A 163 1.87 12.88 -19.93
CA LEU A 163 1.88 11.45 -20.25
C LEU A 163 2.07 11.26 -21.77
N GLY A 164 3.16 10.62 -22.17
CA GLY A 164 3.44 10.18 -23.53
C GLY A 164 2.77 8.85 -23.84
N ALA A 165 1.63 8.89 -24.54
CA ALA A 165 0.84 7.74 -24.98
C ALA A 165 0.68 7.72 -26.52
N ASP A 166 1.69 8.22 -27.22
CA ASP A 166 1.71 8.53 -28.67
C ASP A 166 2.20 7.35 -29.54
N GLY A 167 2.27 6.17 -28.95
CA GLY A 167 2.41 4.90 -29.65
C GLY A 167 3.81 4.61 -30.20
N VAL A 168 3.89 3.64 -31.12
CA VAL A 168 5.18 3.14 -31.63
C VAL A 168 6.04 4.23 -32.29
N SER A 169 5.44 5.23 -32.92
CA SER A 169 6.15 6.37 -33.55
C SER A 169 6.34 7.57 -32.62
N SER A 170 6.42 7.31 -31.31
CA SER A 170 6.45 8.33 -30.25
C SER A 170 7.50 9.43 -30.45
N ILE A 171 7.05 10.68 -30.39
CA ILE A 171 7.91 11.86 -30.26
C ILE A 171 8.34 12.03 -28.80
N THR A 172 7.45 11.71 -27.85
CA THR A 172 7.75 11.84 -26.42
C THR A 172 8.88 10.91 -25.96
N ARG A 173 8.98 9.70 -26.53
CA ARG A 173 10.10 8.77 -26.29
C ARG A 173 11.44 9.39 -26.69
N SER A 174 11.48 10.09 -27.82
CA SER A 174 12.72 10.73 -28.29
C SER A 174 13.18 11.83 -27.33
N ILE A 175 12.26 12.48 -26.62
CA ILE A 175 12.55 13.52 -25.62
C ILE A 175 13.09 12.92 -24.32
N VAL A 176 12.54 11.76 -23.90
CA VAL A 176 12.96 11.03 -22.71
C VAL A 176 14.31 10.36 -22.91
N THR A 177 14.48 9.65 -24.03
CA THR A 177 15.61 8.72 -24.25
C THR A 177 16.67 9.22 -25.22
N GLY A 178 16.41 10.30 -25.95
CA GLY A 178 17.21 10.73 -27.11
C GLY A 178 16.68 10.13 -28.43
N SER A 179 17.14 10.67 -29.56
CA SER A 179 16.63 10.33 -30.90
C SER A 179 17.14 9.00 -31.48
N ASP A 180 18.05 8.33 -30.78
CA ASP A 180 18.76 7.15 -31.30
C ASP A 180 17.95 5.86 -31.15
N ILE A 181 16.99 5.82 -30.22
CA ILE A 181 16.15 4.65 -30.00
C ILE A 181 14.94 4.69 -30.93
N LYS A 182 14.92 3.77 -31.89
CA LYS A 182 13.84 3.63 -32.88
C LYS A 182 13.35 2.19 -32.94
N PRO A 183 12.03 1.98 -33.12
CA PRO A 183 11.51 0.64 -33.41
C PRO A 183 12.12 0.10 -34.70
N TYR A 184 12.41 -1.19 -34.71
CA TYR A 184 12.92 -1.93 -35.87
C TYR A 184 11.90 -2.98 -36.32
N GLY A 185 12.00 -3.39 -37.59
CA GLY A 185 11.15 -4.47 -38.10
C GLY A 185 11.56 -5.81 -37.50
N SER A 186 10.59 -6.56 -36.97
CA SER A 186 10.81 -7.91 -36.40
C SER A 186 11.13 -8.99 -37.45
N GLY A 187 11.17 -8.63 -38.73
CA GLY A 187 11.25 -9.60 -39.84
C GLY A 187 9.91 -10.23 -40.21
N LYS A 188 8.81 -9.91 -39.50
CA LYS A 188 7.46 -10.39 -39.78
C LYS A 188 6.50 -9.26 -40.12
N SER A 189 5.55 -9.57 -40.99
CA SER A 189 4.41 -8.73 -41.36
C SER A 189 3.12 -9.46 -41.07
N ALA A 190 2.00 -8.74 -40.95
CA ALA A 190 0.69 -9.33 -40.73
C ALA A 190 -0.37 -8.72 -41.65
N PHE A 191 -1.11 -9.57 -42.34
CA PHE A 191 -2.41 -9.19 -42.86
C PHE A 191 -3.42 -9.17 -41.70
N ARG A 192 -4.27 -8.15 -41.67
CA ARG A 192 -5.38 -8.04 -40.73
C ARG A 192 -6.64 -7.72 -41.52
N PHE A 193 -7.70 -8.47 -41.24
CA PHE A 193 -9.00 -8.32 -41.88
C PHE A 193 -10.07 -8.95 -40.98
N MET A 194 -11.32 -8.64 -41.28
CA MET A 194 -12.48 -9.19 -40.61
C MET A 194 -13.42 -9.80 -41.65
N ILE A 195 -14.13 -10.85 -41.25
CA ILE A 195 -15.14 -11.50 -42.09
C ILE A 195 -16.43 -11.62 -41.27
N PRO A 196 -17.59 -11.23 -41.81
CA PRO A 196 -18.87 -11.47 -41.16
C PRO A 196 -19.04 -12.97 -40.84
N HIS A 197 -19.43 -13.27 -39.60
CA HIS A 197 -19.62 -14.65 -39.15
C HIS A 197 -20.65 -15.40 -40.01
N SER A 198 -21.69 -14.70 -40.45
CA SER A 198 -22.74 -15.23 -41.32
C SER A 198 -22.22 -15.67 -42.69
N ASP A 199 -21.18 -15.04 -43.25
CA ASP A 199 -20.62 -15.42 -44.55
C ASP A 199 -19.76 -16.68 -44.44
N ILE A 200 -19.07 -16.86 -43.29
CA ILE A 200 -18.34 -18.10 -42.98
C ILE A 200 -19.31 -19.28 -42.81
N LEU A 201 -20.48 -19.06 -42.18
CA LEU A 201 -21.49 -20.11 -41.97
C LEU A 201 -22.17 -20.57 -43.27
N LYS A 202 -22.38 -19.65 -44.23
CA LYS A 202 -23.03 -19.95 -45.52
C LYS A 202 -22.19 -20.90 -46.38
N ASN A 203 -20.87 -20.82 -46.30
CA ASN A 203 -19.96 -21.64 -47.09
C ASN A 203 -19.69 -23.00 -46.41
N GLU A 204 -20.04 -24.10 -47.09
CA GLU A 204 -19.90 -25.48 -46.58
C GLU A 204 -18.48 -25.84 -46.12
N LYS A 205 -17.45 -25.33 -46.80
CA LYS A 205 -16.04 -25.63 -46.46
C LYS A 205 -15.59 -24.93 -45.19
N THR A 206 -16.10 -23.73 -44.93
CA THR A 206 -15.65 -22.86 -43.83
C THR A 206 -16.55 -22.91 -42.60
N ARG A 207 -17.80 -23.36 -42.77
CA ARG A 207 -18.82 -23.49 -41.70
C ARG A 207 -18.30 -24.16 -40.42
N PRO A 208 -17.53 -25.27 -40.45
CA PRO A 208 -17.07 -25.93 -39.22
C PRO A 208 -16.25 -25.03 -38.29
N PHE A 209 -15.61 -23.98 -38.82
CA PHE A 209 -14.81 -23.05 -38.02
C PHE A 209 -15.64 -21.97 -37.30
N ALA A 210 -16.93 -21.84 -37.64
CA ALA A 210 -17.83 -20.82 -37.10
C ALA A 210 -18.96 -21.39 -36.23
N GLU A 211 -19.11 -22.72 -36.13
CA GLU A 211 -20.19 -23.37 -35.36
C GLU A 211 -20.05 -23.17 -33.84
N ARG A 212 -18.83 -23.02 -33.33
CA ARG A 212 -18.56 -22.80 -31.90
C ARG A 212 -18.32 -21.32 -31.63
N THR A 213 -19.08 -20.78 -30.69
CA THR A 213 -18.88 -19.43 -30.16
C THR A 213 -17.63 -19.34 -29.29
N GLY A 214 -17.04 -18.15 -29.18
CA GLY A 214 -15.93 -17.89 -28.25
C GLY A 214 -14.66 -18.71 -28.48
N THR A 215 -14.52 -19.37 -29.64
CA THR A 215 -13.38 -20.26 -29.93
C THR A 215 -12.34 -19.54 -30.78
N MET A 216 -11.08 -19.57 -30.35
CA MET A 216 -9.95 -19.13 -31.15
C MET A 216 -9.38 -20.30 -31.96
N THR A 217 -9.18 -20.11 -33.26
CA THR A 217 -8.61 -21.12 -34.15
C THR A 217 -7.31 -20.62 -34.75
N MET A 218 -6.30 -21.48 -34.77
CA MET A 218 -4.96 -21.17 -35.25
C MET A 218 -4.51 -22.20 -36.29
N TRP A 219 -3.88 -21.74 -37.37
CA TRP A 219 -3.16 -22.59 -38.32
C TRP A 219 -1.69 -22.20 -38.31
N MET A 220 -0.84 -23.19 -38.12
CA MET A 220 0.58 -23.02 -37.87
C MET A 220 1.39 -23.72 -38.97
N GLY A 221 1.90 -22.94 -39.92
CA GLY A 221 2.96 -23.35 -40.84
C GLY A 221 4.34 -23.06 -40.27
N ASP A 222 5.40 -23.38 -41.02
CA ASP A 222 6.79 -23.27 -40.56
C ASP A 222 7.18 -21.82 -40.19
N ASP A 223 6.85 -20.87 -41.07
CA ASP A 223 7.16 -19.45 -40.92
C ASP A 223 5.94 -18.51 -41.07
N CYS A 224 4.77 -19.08 -41.38
CA CYS A 224 3.49 -18.41 -41.58
C CYS A 224 2.43 -18.91 -40.59
N ARG A 225 1.53 -18.02 -40.15
CA ARG A 225 0.50 -18.32 -39.15
C ARG A 225 -0.78 -17.57 -39.44
N LEU A 226 -1.91 -18.24 -39.30
CA LEU A 226 -3.23 -17.63 -39.36
C LEU A 226 -3.95 -17.82 -38.03
N VAL A 227 -4.42 -16.72 -37.43
CA VAL A 227 -5.19 -16.74 -36.18
C VAL A 227 -6.55 -16.14 -36.45
N MET A 228 -7.61 -16.86 -36.07
CA MET A 228 -9.01 -16.47 -36.23
C MET A 228 -9.72 -16.48 -34.87
N TYR A 229 -10.48 -15.44 -34.53
CA TYR A 229 -11.29 -15.41 -33.32
C TYR A 229 -12.48 -14.45 -33.40
N PRO A 230 -13.58 -14.71 -32.66
CA PRO A 230 -14.80 -13.91 -32.73
C PRO A 230 -14.71 -12.59 -31.95
N CYS A 231 -15.30 -11.53 -32.48
CA CYS A 231 -15.60 -10.28 -31.77
C CYS A 231 -17.08 -9.87 -31.98
N SER A 232 -17.52 -8.78 -31.35
CA SER A 232 -18.85 -8.18 -31.54
C SER A 232 -20.03 -9.16 -31.40
N ASN A 233 -20.24 -9.77 -30.22
CA ASN A 233 -21.31 -10.76 -29.97
C ASN A 233 -21.29 -11.95 -30.95
N ASN A 234 -20.11 -12.47 -31.25
CA ASN A 234 -19.83 -13.51 -32.25
C ASN A 234 -20.33 -13.19 -33.68
N THR A 235 -20.61 -11.93 -34.03
CA THR A 235 -21.13 -11.57 -35.36
C THR A 235 -20.03 -11.35 -36.41
N VAL A 236 -18.78 -11.18 -35.97
CA VAL A 236 -17.62 -10.93 -36.83
C VAL A 236 -16.44 -11.79 -36.38
N MET A 237 -15.71 -12.37 -37.34
CA MET A 237 -14.46 -13.08 -37.09
C MET A 237 -13.27 -12.21 -37.49
N ASN A 238 -12.37 -11.98 -36.54
CA ASN A 238 -11.10 -11.29 -36.77
C ASN A 238 -10.03 -12.27 -37.23
N PHE A 239 -9.21 -11.85 -38.19
CA PHE A 239 -8.08 -12.62 -38.70
C PHE A 239 -6.77 -11.85 -38.57
N VAL A 240 -5.73 -12.56 -38.15
CA VAL A 240 -4.34 -12.09 -38.17
C VAL A 240 -3.49 -13.13 -38.90
N ALA A 241 -2.97 -12.76 -40.06
CA ALA A 241 -2.19 -13.63 -40.92
C ALA A 241 -0.72 -13.17 -40.95
N ILE A 242 0.11 -13.74 -40.08
CA ILE A 242 1.52 -13.40 -39.87
C ILE A 242 2.43 -14.19 -40.82
N HIS A 243 3.37 -13.53 -41.47
CA HIS A 243 4.27 -14.10 -42.48
C HIS A 243 5.61 -13.34 -42.51
N PRO A 244 6.68 -13.88 -43.12
CA PRO A 244 7.94 -13.16 -43.30
C PRO A 244 7.75 -11.86 -44.11
N SER A 245 8.30 -10.75 -43.61
CA SER A 245 8.21 -9.45 -44.28
C SER A 245 8.90 -9.42 -45.64
N SER A 246 9.85 -10.33 -45.90
CA SER A 246 10.55 -10.44 -47.18
C SER A 246 9.56 -10.69 -48.34
N ILE A 247 8.52 -11.48 -48.10
CA ILE A 247 7.52 -11.87 -49.11
C ILE A 247 6.67 -10.67 -49.56
N THR A 248 6.39 -9.71 -48.67
CA THR A 248 5.54 -8.55 -48.97
C THR A 248 6.29 -7.22 -48.95
N SER A 249 7.61 -7.26 -48.96
CA SER A 249 8.49 -6.08 -48.81
C SER A 249 8.27 -5.00 -49.88
N GLY A 250 7.81 -5.38 -51.08
CA GLY A 250 7.47 -4.46 -52.16
C GLY A 250 6.06 -3.86 -52.11
N ALA A 251 5.14 -4.45 -51.35
CA ALA A 251 3.71 -4.14 -51.40
C ALA A 251 3.32 -2.81 -50.73
N ASN A 252 4.18 -2.31 -49.83
CA ASN A 252 4.00 -1.01 -49.15
C ASN A 252 4.74 0.16 -49.85
N LYS A 253 5.41 -0.08 -50.98
CA LYS A 253 6.10 0.99 -51.73
C LYS A 253 5.10 1.79 -52.57
N GLY A 254 4.47 2.80 -51.97
CA GLY A 254 3.64 3.80 -52.67
C GLY A 254 2.19 3.93 -52.18
N SER A 255 1.69 2.96 -51.42
CA SER A 255 0.42 3.02 -50.70
C SER A 255 0.71 3.36 -49.24
N GLY A 256 0.06 4.38 -48.67
CA GLY A 256 0.29 4.80 -47.27
C GLY A 256 0.22 3.64 -46.26
N TRP A 257 0.80 3.84 -45.07
CA TRP A 257 0.95 2.80 -44.03
C TRP A 257 -0.36 1.99 -43.82
N GLY A 258 -0.32 0.67 -44.05
CA GLY A 258 -1.47 -0.23 -43.90
C GLY A 258 -2.27 -0.56 -45.17
N ASN A 259 -2.06 0.15 -46.31
CA ASN A 259 -2.87 0.01 -47.53
C ASN A 259 -2.23 -0.82 -48.66
N GLY A 260 -1.19 -1.61 -48.38
CA GLY A 260 -0.48 -2.44 -49.38
C GLY A 260 -1.01 -3.86 -49.58
N GLY A 261 -2.09 -4.26 -48.91
CA GLY A 261 -2.63 -5.61 -49.02
C GLY A 261 -3.44 -5.82 -50.29
N SER A 262 -3.19 -6.92 -51.01
CA SER A 262 -4.06 -7.40 -52.09
C SER A 262 -4.51 -8.84 -51.80
N LYS A 263 -5.68 -9.22 -52.31
CA LYS A 263 -6.22 -10.58 -52.11
C LYS A 263 -5.35 -11.63 -52.81
N GLU A 264 -4.75 -11.27 -53.94
CA GLU A 264 -3.83 -12.11 -54.71
C GLU A 264 -2.55 -12.36 -53.89
N LEU A 265 -1.99 -11.32 -53.29
CA LEU A 265 -0.80 -11.45 -52.43
C LEU A 265 -1.11 -12.27 -51.17
N LEU A 266 -2.28 -12.05 -50.56
CA LEU A 266 -2.74 -12.86 -49.42
C LEU A 266 -2.86 -14.34 -49.81
N ARG A 267 -3.43 -14.66 -50.98
CA ARG A 267 -3.51 -16.06 -51.45
C ARG A 267 -2.13 -16.64 -51.75
N GLU A 268 -1.23 -15.88 -52.36
CA GLU A 268 0.12 -16.35 -52.68
C GLU A 268 0.91 -16.73 -51.41
N VAL A 269 0.82 -15.90 -50.36
CA VAL A 269 1.50 -16.15 -49.08
C VAL A 269 0.98 -17.43 -48.39
N TYR A 270 -0.31 -17.71 -48.51
CA TYR A 270 -0.96 -18.84 -47.83
C TYR A 270 -1.32 -20.00 -48.77
N LYS A 271 -0.73 -20.08 -49.97
CA LYS A 271 -1.11 -21.05 -51.01
C LYS A 271 -0.95 -22.52 -50.59
N ASP A 272 -0.02 -22.79 -49.69
CA ASP A 272 0.30 -24.12 -49.18
C ASP A 272 -0.52 -24.49 -47.92
N PHE A 273 -1.40 -23.58 -47.46
CA PHE A 273 -2.32 -23.88 -46.36
C PHE A 273 -3.50 -24.72 -46.85
N GLU A 274 -4.12 -25.43 -45.92
CA GLU A 274 -5.22 -26.34 -46.21
C GLU A 274 -6.41 -25.70 -46.97
N PRO A 275 -7.14 -26.48 -47.80
CA PRO A 275 -8.17 -25.93 -48.68
C PRO A 275 -9.28 -25.11 -48.00
N ARG A 276 -9.59 -25.39 -46.71
CA ARG A 276 -10.61 -24.62 -45.99
C ARG A 276 -10.09 -23.25 -45.55
N VAL A 277 -8.78 -23.10 -45.31
CA VAL A 277 -8.15 -21.79 -45.08
C VAL A 277 -8.22 -20.94 -46.35
N LEU A 278 -7.86 -21.52 -47.50
CA LEU A 278 -7.98 -20.81 -48.78
C LEU A 278 -9.42 -20.34 -49.07
N ALA A 279 -10.41 -21.16 -48.69
CA ALA A 279 -11.82 -20.79 -48.80
C ALA A 279 -12.21 -19.63 -47.85
N LEU A 280 -11.60 -19.51 -46.67
CA LEU A 280 -11.78 -18.34 -45.79
C LEU A 280 -11.18 -17.08 -46.43
N LEU A 281 -9.98 -17.19 -47.02
CA LEU A 281 -9.32 -16.06 -47.68
C LEU A 281 -10.13 -15.54 -48.88
N ASP A 282 -10.92 -16.40 -49.53
CA ASP A 282 -11.85 -16.00 -50.60
C ASP A 282 -13.04 -15.16 -50.13
N LEU A 283 -13.37 -15.17 -48.85
CA LEU A 283 -14.45 -14.35 -48.28
C LEU A 283 -13.99 -12.94 -47.89
N VAL A 284 -12.68 -12.66 -47.95
CA VAL A 284 -12.12 -11.38 -47.53
C VAL A 284 -12.59 -10.24 -48.44
N ASP A 285 -13.14 -9.20 -47.82
CA ASP A 285 -13.37 -7.89 -48.42
C ASP A 285 -12.03 -7.13 -48.49
N VAL A 286 -11.63 -6.74 -49.70
CA VAL A 286 -10.36 -6.05 -49.96
C VAL A 286 -10.32 -4.69 -49.26
N SER A 287 -11.47 -4.04 -49.04
CA SER A 287 -11.52 -2.75 -48.34
C SER A 287 -11.13 -2.86 -46.85
N GLU A 288 -11.36 -4.04 -46.25
CA GLU A 288 -11.01 -4.39 -44.86
C GLU A 288 -9.59 -4.98 -44.73
N LEU A 289 -8.93 -5.32 -45.84
CA LEU A 289 -7.61 -5.93 -45.84
C LEU A 289 -6.51 -4.90 -45.60
N LYS A 290 -5.79 -5.05 -44.48
CA LYS A 290 -4.64 -4.22 -44.13
C LYS A 290 -3.37 -5.05 -44.00
N LEU A 291 -2.23 -4.48 -44.39
CA LEU A 291 -0.91 -5.09 -44.27
C LEU A 291 -0.01 -4.25 -43.37
N TRP A 292 0.45 -4.82 -42.26
CA TRP A 292 1.27 -4.12 -41.26
C TRP A 292 2.62 -4.80 -41.11
N THR A 293 3.70 -4.03 -41.09
CA THR A 293 5.00 -4.52 -40.61
C THR A 293 4.96 -4.59 -39.09
N LEU A 294 5.35 -5.73 -38.51
CA LEU A 294 5.41 -5.89 -37.06
C LEU A 294 6.71 -5.29 -36.55
N LEU A 295 6.58 -4.25 -35.72
CA LEU A 295 7.70 -3.51 -35.15
C LEU A 295 8.00 -4.01 -33.74
N ASP A 296 9.28 -4.05 -33.40
CA ASP A 296 9.81 -4.36 -32.08
C ASP A 296 10.79 -3.25 -31.66
N MET A 297 11.16 -3.21 -30.38
CA MET A 297 12.08 -2.20 -29.85
C MET A 297 12.84 -2.73 -28.64
N ASP A 298 14.12 -2.38 -28.56
CA ASP A 298 14.94 -2.66 -27.39
C ASP A 298 14.40 -1.95 -26.14
N ARG A 299 14.68 -2.52 -24.97
CA ARG A 299 14.34 -1.93 -23.67
C ARG A 299 15.04 -0.59 -23.52
N ILE A 300 14.26 0.45 -23.24
CA ILE A 300 14.77 1.79 -22.95
C ILE A 300 15.35 1.85 -21.53
N SER A 301 16.31 2.75 -21.30
CA SER A 301 17.00 2.88 -20.01
C SER A 301 16.19 3.61 -18.95
N THR A 302 15.20 4.41 -19.35
CA THR A 302 14.28 5.13 -18.47
C THR A 302 13.00 5.44 -19.22
N TRP A 303 11.89 5.54 -18.49
CA TRP A 303 10.55 5.80 -19.00
C TRP A 303 10.10 7.23 -18.71
N HIS A 304 10.87 7.99 -17.92
CA HIS A 304 10.49 9.34 -17.53
C HIS A 304 11.66 10.32 -17.58
N LYS A 305 11.33 11.60 -17.68
CA LYS A 305 12.27 12.71 -17.56
C LYS A 305 11.53 13.88 -16.92
N ASP A 306 11.99 14.35 -15.78
CA ASP A 306 11.33 15.40 -15.00
C ASP A 306 9.83 15.15 -14.79
N ARG A 307 8.95 15.86 -15.51
CA ARG A 307 7.48 15.75 -15.45
C ARG A 307 6.86 15.07 -16.68
N LEU A 308 7.65 14.44 -17.53
CA LEU A 308 7.21 13.64 -18.68
C LEU A 308 7.42 12.15 -18.40
N VAL A 309 6.43 11.31 -18.70
CA VAL A 309 6.55 9.84 -18.59
C VAL A 309 5.89 9.13 -19.77
N LEU A 310 6.43 7.99 -20.18
CA LEU A 310 5.94 7.15 -21.27
C LEU A 310 5.02 6.03 -20.78
N LEU A 311 4.05 5.64 -21.61
CA LEU A 311 3.21 4.45 -21.39
C LEU A 311 2.81 3.76 -22.71
N GLY A 312 2.46 2.47 -22.62
CA GLY A 312 2.11 1.66 -23.78
C GLY A 312 3.23 1.58 -24.82
N ASP A 313 2.86 1.52 -26.11
CA ASP A 313 3.82 1.38 -27.22
C ASP A 313 4.84 2.53 -27.33
N ALA A 314 4.62 3.67 -26.66
CA ALA A 314 5.63 4.72 -26.56
C ALA A 314 6.83 4.26 -25.73
N ALA A 315 6.61 3.45 -24.68
CA ALA A 315 7.64 2.89 -23.82
C ALA A 315 8.10 1.50 -24.26
N HIS A 316 7.16 0.61 -24.61
CA HIS A 316 7.41 -0.82 -24.84
C HIS A 316 6.50 -1.39 -25.95
N PRO A 317 6.78 -1.18 -27.24
CA PRO A 317 5.94 -1.71 -28.32
C PRO A 317 5.93 -3.25 -28.32
N PHE A 318 4.76 -3.85 -28.53
CA PHE A 318 4.56 -5.31 -28.49
C PHE A 318 4.38 -5.93 -29.86
N LEU A 319 5.01 -7.08 -30.07
CA LEU A 319 4.58 -8.04 -31.10
C LEU A 319 3.22 -8.65 -30.73
N PRO A 320 2.35 -8.95 -31.70
CA PRO A 320 0.96 -9.34 -31.45
C PRO A 320 0.78 -10.79 -30.98
N HIS A 321 1.86 -11.58 -30.83
CA HIS A 321 1.79 -13.04 -30.66
C HIS A 321 1.07 -13.52 -29.39
N GLN A 322 0.96 -12.68 -28.36
CA GLN A 322 0.20 -12.97 -27.12
C GLN A 322 -0.96 -12.00 -26.85
N GLY A 323 -1.24 -11.09 -27.79
CA GLY A 323 -2.34 -10.13 -27.66
C GLY A 323 -2.25 -9.16 -26.48
N GLN A 324 -1.06 -8.96 -25.88
CA GLN A 324 -0.91 -8.23 -24.61
C GLN A 324 -0.59 -6.74 -24.73
N GLY A 325 -0.19 -6.21 -25.90
CA GLY A 325 0.23 -4.80 -26.01
C GLY A 325 -0.78 -3.80 -25.42
N GLY A 326 -2.07 -3.92 -25.79
CA GLY A 326 -3.11 -3.08 -25.20
C GLY A 326 -3.41 -3.39 -23.73
N GLY A 327 -3.25 -4.65 -23.30
CA GLY A 327 -3.42 -5.03 -21.90
C GLY A 327 -2.37 -4.41 -20.99
N ILE A 328 -1.09 -4.41 -21.41
CA ILE A 328 0.01 -3.78 -20.67
C ILE A 328 -0.12 -2.25 -20.70
N ALA A 329 -0.59 -1.65 -21.80
CA ALA A 329 -0.90 -0.22 -21.83
C ALA A 329 -2.04 0.18 -20.87
N ILE A 330 -3.02 -0.70 -20.64
CA ILE A 330 -4.07 -0.52 -19.62
C ILE A 330 -3.49 -0.65 -18.21
N GLU A 331 -2.59 -1.62 -17.98
CA GLU A 331 -1.87 -1.76 -16.70
C GLU A 331 -1.04 -0.50 -16.39
N ASP A 332 -0.31 0.04 -17.36
CA ASP A 332 0.47 1.27 -17.23
C ASP A 332 -0.40 2.45 -16.80
N ALA A 333 -1.52 2.65 -17.50
CA ALA A 333 -2.48 3.67 -17.17
C ALA A 333 -3.01 3.52 -15.74
N ALA A 334 -3.36 2.30 -15.33
CA ALA A 334 -3.83 2.03 -13.98
C ALA A 334 -2.78 2.28 -12.90
N SER A 335 -1.51 1.95 -13.18
CA SER A 335 -0.39 2.23 -12.28
C SER A 335 -0.22 3.73 -12.07
N LEU A 336 -0.21 4.52 -13.15
CA LEU A 336 -0.18 5.98 -13.05
C LEU A 336 -1.38 6.51 -12.24
N VAL A 337 -2.61 6.07 -12.54
CA VAL A 337 -3.81 6.48 -11.79
C VAL A 337 -3.71 6.13 -10.31
N ALA A 338 -3.14 4.98 -9.96
CA ALA A 338 -2.96 4.56 -8.58
C ALA A 338 -1.89 5.37 -7.83
N LEU A 339 -0.87 5.87 -8.53
CA LEU A 339 0.24 6.69 -7.99
C LEU A 339 -0.13 8.16 -7.79
N PHE A 340 -1.19 8.63 -8.42
CA PHE A 340 -1.74 9.98 -8.28
C PHE A 340 -3.15 9.96 -7.64
N PRO A 341 -3.28 9.59 -6.36
CA PRO A 341 -4.55 9.72 -5.64
C PRO A 341 -4.88 11.20 -5.32
N PRO A 342 -6.12 11.49 -4.89
CA PRO A 342 -6.50 12.81 -4.38
C PRO A 342 -5.52 13.29 -3.29
N GLY A 343 -5.15 14.57 -3.33
CA GLY A 343 -4.18 15.18 -2.41
C GLY A 343 -2.72 15.10 -2.85
N THR A 344 -2.41 14.49 -4.00
CA THR A 344 -1.05 14.51 -4.56
C THR A 344 -0.66 15.92 -5.03
N THR A 345 0.53 16.38 -4.65
CA THR A 345 1.03 17.71 -4.99
C THR A 345 1.90 17.71 -6.25
N ALA A 346 2.09 18.87 -6.88
CA ALA A 346 2.96 19.00 -8.05
C ALA A 346 4.44 18.69 -7.73
N ASN A 347 4.85 18.77 -6.46
CA ASN A 347 6.19 18.41 -6.01
C ASN A 347 6.40 16.90 -5.88
N ASP A 348 5.31 16.13 -5.69
CA ASP A 348 5.39 14.68 -5.64
C ASP A 348 5.71 14.07 -7.01
N VAL A 349 5.29 14.74 -8.10
CA VAL A 349 5.29 14.21 -9.48
C VAL A 349 6.58 13.48 -9.84
N PRO A 350 7.79 14.08 -9.77
CA PRO A 350 9.00 13.39 -10.21
C PRO A 350 9.26 12.07 -9.45
N SER A 351 8.99 12.07 -8.13
CA SER A 351 9.18 10.87 -7.30
C SER A 351 8.15 9.77 -7.60
N ARG A 352 6.91 10.16 -7.94
CA ARG A 352 5.87 9.21 -8.37
C ARG A 352 6.21 8.58 -9.72
N LEU A 353 6.78 9.35 -10.65
CA LEU A 353 7.20 8.84 -11.96
C LEU A 353 8.36 7.86 -11.84
N ALA A 354 9.33 8.12 -10.97
CA ALA A 354 10.40 7.17 -10.67
C ALA A 354 9.86 5.87 -10.06
N LEU A 355 8.85 5.97 -9.19
CA LEU A 355 8.20 4.79 -8.63
C LEU A 355 7.40 4.01 -9.69
N TYR A 356 6.70 4.70 -10.60
CA TYR A 356 6.01 4.08 -11.74
C TYR A 356 6.97 3.26 -12.61
N GLU A 357 8.10 3.84 -13.02
CA GLU A 357 9.11 3.13 -13.80
C GLU A 357 9.60 1.88 -13.07
N LYS A 358 9.95 2.01 -11.78
CA LYS A 358 10.40 0.87 -10.97
C LYS A 358 9.37 -0.27 -10.90
N ILE A 359 8.07 0.06 -10.89
CA ILE A 359 6.99 -0.92 -10.85
C ILE A 359 6.79 -1.60 -12.21
N ARG A 360 6.84 -0.82 -13.30
CA ARG A 360 6.38 -1.25 -14.62
C ARG A 360 7.46 -1.79 -15.53
N ASP A 361 8.70 -1.34 -15.36
CA ASP A 361 9.78 -1.64 -16.31
C ASP A 361 10.07 -3.14 -16.41
N GLU A 362 10.30 -3.84 -15.30
CA GLU A 362 10.48 -5.30 -15.33
C GLU A 362 9.21 -6.04 -15.80
N ARG A 363 8.04 -5.56 -15.37
CA ARG A 363 6.75 -6.17 -15.67
C ARG A 363 6.45 -6.16 -17.17
N ALA A 364 6.51 -5.00 -17.81
CA ALA A 364 6.24 -4.85 -19.24
C ALA A 364 7.27 -5.63 -20.09
N HIS A 365 8.57 -5.51 -19.80
CA HIS A 365 9.61 -6.18 -20.59
C HIS A 365 9.62 -7.71 -20.43
N THR A 366 9.19 -8.22 -19.28
CA THR A 366 9.00 -9.67 -19.09
C THR A 366 7.86 -10.18 -19.98
N VAL A 367 6.72 -9.46 -20.01
CA VAL A 367 5.60 -9.82 -20.90
C VAL A 367 5.96 -9.63 -22.37
N GLN A 368 6.77 -8.62 -22.70
CA GLN A 368 7.30 -8.41 -24.05
C GLN A 368 8.20 -9.57 -24.49
N THR A 369 9.06 -10.07 -23.59
CA THR A 369 9.91 -11.23 -23.86
C THR A 369 9.07 -12.48 -24.14
N PHE A 370 7.98 -12.70 -23.40
CA PHE A 370 7.05 -13.79 -23.70
C PHE A 370 6.41 -13.66 -25.08
N THR A 371 6.06 -12.44 -25.53
CA THR A 371 5.52 -12.23 -26.88
C THR A 371 6.55 -12.50 -27.97
N ARG A 372 7.84 -12.17 -27.73
CA ARG A 372 8.94 -12.48 -28.66
C ARG A 372 9.13 -13.98 -28.80
N GLN A 373 9.24 -14.69 -27.68
CA GLN A 373 9.38 -16.16 -27.66
C GLN A 373 8.22 -16.85 -28.37
N ALA A 374 6.98 -16.40 -28.14
CA ALA A 374 5.81 -16.93 -28.82
C ALA A 374 5.82 -16.65 -30.34
N GLY A 375 6.55 -15.62 -30.80
CA GLY A 375 6.68 -15.24 -32.20
C GLY A 375 7.74 -15.98 -33.00
N GLU A 376 8.67 -16.68 -32.34
CA GLU A 376 9.77 -17.37 -33.00
C GLU A 376 9.29 -18.51 -33.89
N ASP A 377 9.93 -18.68 -35.07
CA ASP A 377 9.60 -19.74 -36.04
C ASP A 377 9.69 -21.14 -35.43
N LEU A 378 8.87 -22.06 -35.97
CA LEU A 378 8.72 -23.39 -35.41
C LEU A 378 9.97 -24.24 -35.70
N ASN A 379 10.85 -24.38 -34.71
CA ASN A 379 11.75 -25.53 -34.63
C ASN A 379 11.55 -26.25 -33.28
N GLU A 380 11.82 -27.55 -33.23
CA GLU A 380 11.51 -28.40 -32.06
C GLU A 380 12.22 -27.94 -30.78
N GLU A 381 13.46 -27.44 -30.89
CA GLU A 381 14.24 -26.94 -29.75
C GLU A 381 13.67 -25.66 -29.13
N LYS A 382 13.19 -24.71 -29.96
CA LYS A 382 12.64 -23.43 -29.47
C LYS A 382 11.24 -23.58 -28.88
N ARG A 383 10.43 -24.53 -29.38
CA ARG A 383 9.13 -24.87 -28.79
C ARG A 383 9.23 -25.26 -27.32
N ALA A 384 10.30 -25.95 -26.92
CA ALA A 384 10.52 -26.37 -25.55
C ALA A 384 10.81 -25.20 -24.58
N GLN A 385 11.19 -24.02 -25.09
CA GLN A 385 11.58 -22.88 -24.27
C GLN A 385 10.38 -22.02 -23.82
N PHE A 386 9.29 -21.99 -24.59
CA PHE A 386 8.10 -21.22 -24.23
C PHE A 386 7.16 -22.02 -23.31
N ASN A 387 7.18 -21.67 -22.02
CA ASN A 387 6.27 -22.27 -21.04
C ASN A 387 5.00 -21.42 -20.90
N ILE A 388 3.91 -21.89 -21.52
CA ILE A 388 2.61 -21.21 -21.48
C ILE A 388 2.06 -21.03 -20.05
N PHE A 389 2.27 -22.00 -19.14
CA PHE A 389 1.81 -21.88 -17.75
C PHE A 389 2.57 -20.80 -16.98
N LYS A 390 3.88 -20.64 -17.24
CA LYS A 390 4.68 -19.54 -16.67
C LYS A 390 4.14 -18.19 -17.15
N PHE A 391 3.84 -18.06 -18.45
CA PHE A 391 3.21 -16.85 -18.99
C PHE A 391 1.85 -16.59 -18.37
N LEU A 392 0.95 -17.57 -18.33
CA LEU A 392 -0.40 -17.41 -17.79
C LEU A 392 -0.38 -17.03 -16.31
N ASN A 393 0.46 -17.67 -15.49
CA ASN A 393 0.58 -17.34 -14.07
C ASN A 393 1.16 -15.94 -13.85
N TYR A 394 2.24 -15.59 -14.55
CA TYR A 394 2.85 -14.27 -14.42
C TYR A 394 1.93 -13.18 -14.95
N ASN A 395 1.28 -13.41 -16.09
CA ASN A 395 0.51 -12.39 -16.77
C ASN A 395 -0.93 -12.28 -16.24
N PHE A 396 -1.72 -13.35 -16.31
CA PHE A 396 -3.15 -13.30 -16.01
C PHE A 396 -3.45 -13.28 -14.51
N GLY A 397 -2.52 -13.74 -13.68
CA GLY A 397 -2.63 -13.70 -12.21
C GLY A 397 -2.27 -12.35 -11.58
N HIS A 398 -1.94 -11.33 -12.38
CA HIS A 398 -1.45 -10.04 -11.89
C HIS A 398 -2.56 -8.97 -11.85
N ASP A 399 -2.65 -8.24 -10.74
CA ASP A 399 -3.47 -7.04 -10.59
C ASP A 399 -2.56 -5.83 -10.36
N GLU A 400 -2.38 -5.01 -11.40
CA GLU A 400 -1.49 -3.86 -11.34
C GLU A 400 -1.96 -2.77 -10.38
N TRP A 401 -3.27 -2.62 -10.18
CA TRP A 401 -3.79 -1.62 -9.24
C TRP A 401 -3.38 -1.95 -7.82
N HIS A 402 -3.58 -3.19 -7.38
CA HIS A 402 -3.19 -3.62 -6.04
C HIS A 402 -1.66 -3.62 -5.84
N ASN A 403 -0.92 -4.09 -6.85
CA ASN A 403 0.55 -4.04 -6.86
C ASN A 403 1.06 -2.60 -6.67
N THR A 404 0.57 -1.67 -7.48
CA THR A 404 0.96 -0.26 -7.41
C THR A 404 0.52 0.40 -6.10
N LYS A 405 -0.71 0.16 -5.61
CA LYS A 405 -1.19 0.75 -4.34
C LYS A 405 -0.35 0.29 -3.15
N LYS A 406 0.10 -0.97 -3.15
CA LYS A 406 1.04 -1.46 -2.13
C LYS A 406 2.38 -0.72 -2.24
N ALA A 407 2.96 -0.64 -3.44
CA ALA A 407 4.24 0.05 -3.66
C ALA A 407 4.18 1.53 -3.26
N LEU A 408 3.09 2.23 -3.59
CA LEU A 408 2.84 3.60 -3.18
C LEU A 408 2.81 3.75 -1.66
N ARG A 409 2.08 2.85 -0.98
CA ARG A 409 1.95 2.86 0.47
C ARG A 409 3.29 2.63 1.15
N ASP A 410 4.05 1.64 0.70
CA ASP A 410 5.40 1.34 1.22
C ASP A 410 6.35 2.53 0.99
N TYR A 411 6.28 3.17 -0.18
CA TYR A 411 7.02 4.40 -0.45
C TYR A 411 6.63 5.54 0.50
N LEU A 412 5.33 5.83 0.65
CA LEU A 412 4.85 6.90 1.54
C LEU A 412 5.29 6.67 3.00
N TRP A 413 5.23 5.42 3.48
CA TRP A 413 5.74 5.07 4.80
C TRP A 413 7.25 5.27 4.92
N SER A 414 8.02 4.91 3.88
CA SER A 414 9.48 5.12 3.90
C SER A 414 9.88 6.59 3.97
N GLN A 415 9.03 7.51 3.51
CA GLN A 415 9.28 8.95 3.59
C GLN A 415 9.01 9.52 5.00
N ASN A 416 8.25 8.81 5.83
CA ASN A 416 7.88 9.26 7.15
C ASN A 416 8.69 8.55 8.25
N LYS A 417 9.73 9.25 8.72
CA LYS A 417 10.65 8.74 9.75
C LYS A 417 10.04 8.66 11.15
N ASN A 418 8.87 9.26 11.38
CA ASN A 418 8.24 9.27 12.69
C ASN A 418 7.35 8.05 12.92
N LEU A 419 7.09 7.22 11.89
CA LEU A 419 6.20 6.07 12.01
C LEU A 419 6.69 5.02 13.03
N HIS A 420 5.76 4.59 13.88
CA HIS A 420 5.94 3.58 14.90
C HIS A 420 5.35 2.28 14.38
N TRP A 421 6.19 1.25 14.33
CA TRP A 421 5.86 -0.08 13.83
C TRP A 421 5.68 -1.05 14.99
N LYS A 422 4.61 -1.83 14.93
CA LYS A 422 4.26 -2.86 15.91
C LYS A 422 3.71 -4.08 15.23
N SER A 423 3.71 -5.20 15.94
CA SER A 423 3.09 -6.42 15.43
C SER A 423 1.56 -6.28 15.42
N PRO A 424 0.86 -6.70 14.35
CA PRO A 424 1.39 -7.22 13.08
C PRO A 424 1.80 -6.09 12.10
N VAL A 425 3.03 -6.14 11.60
CA VAL A 425 3.56 -5.12 10.66
C VAL A 425 2.91 -5.17 9.27
N SER A 426 2.19 -6.25 8.94
CA SER A 426 1.57 -6.47 7.64
C SER A 426 0.54 -5.40 7.24
N PHE A 427 -0.01 -4.68 8.22
CA PHE A 427 -1.05 -3.67 8.03
C PHE A 427 -0.53 -2.23 8.13
N GLY A 428 0.77 -2.04 8.34
CA GLY A 428 1.39 -0.72 8.43
C GLY A 428 1.72 -0.29 9.86
N PRO A 429 2.02 1.01 10.05
CA PRO A 429 2.26 1.58 11.37
C PRO A 429 1.01 1.51 12.25
N MET A 430 1.19 1.41 13.56
CA MET A 430 0.08 1.34 14.52
C MET A 430 -0.11 2.69 15.22
N PRO A 431 -1.33 3.25 15.27
CA PRO A 431 -1.63 4.39 16.13
C PRO A 431 -1.27 4.12 17.59
N SER A 432 -0.86 5.15 18.32
CA SER A 432 -0.48 5.04 19.73
C SER A 432 -0.73 6.36 20.47
N PRO A 433 -0.57 6.41 21.80
CA PRO A 433 -0.59 7.67 22.54
C PRO A 433 0.32 8.77 21.96
N ARG A 434 1.36 8.39 21.22
CA ARG A 434 2.39 9.30 20.69
C ARG A 434 2.06 9.81 19.30
N GLN A 435 1.31 9.05 18.49
CA GLN A 435 0.96 9.47 17.13
C GLN A 435 -0.19 8.71 16.48
N ASP A 436 -0.77 9.32 15.45
CA ASP A 436 -1.74 8.69 14.55
C ASP A 436 -1.10 7.78 13.49
N PHE A 437 -1.92 7.25 12.59
CA PHE A 437 -1.49 6.39 11.49
C PHE A 437 -0.55 7.08 10.49
N HIS A 438 -0.58 8.42 10.44
CA HIS A 438 0.25 9.25 9.58
C HIS A 438 1.50 9.77 10.30
N GLY A 439 1.78 9.31 11.51
CA GLY A 439 2.92 9.73 12.29
C GLY A 439 2.81 11.14 12.88
N GLN A 440 1.60 11.70 12.92
CA GLN A 440 1.33 13.00 13.54
C GLN A 440 1.07 12.82 15.03
N ARG A 441 1.74 13.63 15.85
CA ARG A 441 1.61 13.54 17.31
C ARG A 441 0.25 14.02 17.80
N TYR A 442 -0.28 13.34 18.83
CA TYR A 442 -1.45 13.82 19.55
C TYR A 442 -1.10 14.93 20.53
N ASN A 443 -1.98 15.92 20.66
CA ASN A 443 -1.90 16.93 21.71
C ASN A 443 -2.69 16.46 22.94
N GLY A 444 -1.99 16.20 24.04
CA GLY A 444 -2.53 15.72 25.32
C GLY A 444 -2.99 16.81 26.30
N ASN A 445 -2.90 18.10 25.96
CA ASN A 445 -3.30 19.20 26.84
C ASN A 445 -4.78 19.13 27.27
N ASP A 446 -5.64 18.64 26.37
CA ASP A 446 -7.08 18.56 26.61
C ASP A 446 -7.50 17.30 27.36
N SER A 447 -6.62 16.29 27.43
CA SER A 447 -6.90 15.04 28.13
C SER A 447 -6.86 15.26 29.64
N SER A 448 -7.85 14.70 30.34
CA SER A 448 -7.98 14.86 31.79
C SER A 448 -7.51 13.62 32.55
N PHE A 449 -7.07 13.82 33.79
CA PHE A 449 -6.67 12.74 34.68
C PHE A 449 -7.28 12.91 36.08
N THR A 450 -7.46 11.78 36.76
CA THR A 450 -7.69 11.73 38.21
C THR A 450 -6.77 10.69 38.82
N THR A 451 -5.93 11.08 39.78
CA THR A 451 -4.94 10.20 40.42
C THR A 451 -5.22 10.07 41.92
N TRP A 452 -5.53 8.85 42.37
CA TRP A 452 -5.62 8.48 43.78
C TRP A 452 -4.32 7.78 44.21
N SER A 453 -3.68 8.24 45.29
CA SER A 453 -2.39 7.69 45.72
C SER A 453 -2.28 7.55 47.23
N VAL A 454 -1.62 6.47 47.66
CA VAL A 454 -1.24 6.21 49.06
C VAL A 454 0.26 5.93 49.11
N ARG A 455 1.00 6.86 49.71
CA ARG A 455 2.43 6.74 50.01
C ARG A 455 2.61 6.18 51.41
N PHE A 456 3.48 5.20 51.59
CA PHE A 456 3.69 4.49 52.84
C PHE A 456 5.17 4.12 53.06
N LYS A 457 5.53 3.85 54.32
CA LYS A 457 6.85 3.32 54.71
C LYS A 457 6.83 1.80 54.70
N SER A 458 7.91 1.19 54.22
CA SER A 458 8.06 -0.26 54.10
C SER A 458 9.51 -0.71 54.32
N SER A 459 9.72 -2.04 54.35
CA SER A 459 11.02 -2.69 54.46
C SER A 459 11.85 -2.45 53.19
N ALA A 460 12.93 -1.67 53.29
CA ALA A 460 13.87 -1.49 52.17
C ALA A 460 14.51 -2.82 51.72
N PRO A 461 14.92 -3.75 52.62
CA PRO A 461 15.42 -5.06 52.21
C PRO A 461 14.42 -5.88 51.41
N TYR A 462 13.12 -5.84 51.77
CA TYR A 462 12.08 -6.52 51.01
C TYR A 462 11.87 -5.85 49.65
N LEU A 463 11.70 -4.52 49.60
CA LEU A 463 11.48 -3.81 48.34
C LEU A 463 12.65 -3.99 47.35
N LYS A 464 13.88 -4.17 47.86
CA LYS A 464 15.05 -4.48 47.03
C LYS A 464 14.92 -5.82 46.29
N THR A 465 14.18 -6.80 46.81
CA THR A 465 13.98 -8.09 46.12
C THR A 465 13.10 -7.97 44.88
N LEU A 466 12.41 -6.84 44.70
CA LEU A 466 11.60 -6.54 43.52
C LEU A 466 12.41 -5.90 42.38
N PHE A 467 13.69 -5.59 42.60
CA PHE A 467 14.52 -5.01 41.57
C PHE A 467 15.01 -6.07 40.56
N PRO A 468 15.02 -5.73 39.26
CA PRO A 468 15.27 -6.70 38.20
C PRO A 468 16.74 -7.11 38.08
N THR A 469 17.67 -6.25 38.54
CA THR A 469 19.11 -6.52 38.52
C THR A 469 19.79 -5.93 39.75
N ASP A 470 21.01 -6.39 40.04
CA ASP A 470 21.86 -5.92 41.13
C ASP A 470 22.34 -4.46 40.98
N ARG A 471 22.23 -3.90 39.77
CA ARG A 471 22.52 -2.48 39.47
C ARG A 471 21.48 -1.51 40.02
N PHE A 472 20.30 -2.00 40.39
CA PHE A 472 19.29 -1.22 41.11
C PHE A 472 19.53 -1.32 42.61
N SER A 473 19.55 -0.18 43.29
CA SER A 473 19.74 -0.12 44.74
C SER A 473 19.08 1.13 45.32
N PHE A 474 18.97 1.22 46.66
CA PHE A 474 18.58 2.47 47.30
C PHE A 474 19.81 3.38 47.43
N TYR A 475 19.67 4.68 47.14
CA TYR A 475 20.76 5.64 47.38
C TYR A 475 20.82 6.12 48.83
N LYS A 476 19.75 5.93 49.61
CA LYS A 476 19.71 6.21 51.05
C LYS A 476 20.11 4.96 51.85
N PRO A 477 21.07 5.06 52.79
CA PRO A 477 21.33 3.97 53.72
C PRO A 477 20.17 3.83 54.71
N GLY A 478 19.67 2.61 54.91
CA GLY A 478 18.60 2.35 55.86
C GLY A 478 17.88 1.02 55.63
N THR A 479 17.05 0.62 56.59
CA THR A 479 16.17 -0.56 56.51
C THR A 479 14.73 -0.20 56.18
N VAL A 480 14.41 1.09 56.07
CA VAL A 480 13.08 1.63 55.75
C VAL A 480 13.17 2.47 54.48
N ALA A 481 12.27 2.23 53.54
CA ALA A 481 12.08 3.02 52.32
C ALA A 481 10.61 3.41 52.16
N GLU A 482 10.32 4.30 51.22
CA GLU A 482 8.96 4.69 50.87
C GLU A 482 8.53 4.05 49.56
N ALA A 483 7.26 3.71 49.47
CA ALA A 483 6.61 3.27 48.24
C ALA A 483 5.23 3.93 48.12
N THR A 484 4.70 3.96 46.91
CA THR A 484 3.37 4.50 46.61
C THR A 484 2.57 3.49 45.80
N TYR A 485 1.35 3.20 46.28
CA TYR A 485 0.29 2.67 45.43
C TYR A 485 -0.46 3.84 44.81
N SER A 486 -0.62 3.82 43.48
CA SER A 486 -1.33 4.88 42.77
C SER A 486 -2.27 4.29 41.72
N CYS A 487 -3.52 4.75 41.71
CA CYS A 487 -4.47 4.55 40.64
C CYS A 487 -4.67 5.86 39.88
N THR A 488 -4.63 5.83 38.56
CA THR A 488 -4.96 6.98 37.72
C THR A 488 -6.02 6.59 36.70
N GLU A 489 -7.06 7.41 36.60
CA GLU A 489 -8.03 7.40 35.50
C GLU A 489 -7.65 8.49 34.49
N LEU A 490 -7.59 8.13 33.22
CA LEU A 490 -7.40 9.05 32.09
C LEU A 490 -8.68 9.11 31.27
N LYS A 491 -9.04 10.31 30.81
CA LYS A 491 -10.23 10.56 29.97
C LYS A 491 -9.86 11.47 28.79
N ASP A 492 -10.72 11.48 27.78
CA ASP A 492 -10.60 12.33 26.60
C ASP A 492 -9.31 12.05 25.80
N MET A 493 -8.95 10.76 25.66
CA MET A 493 -7.75 10.33 24.95
C MET A 493 -8.01 10.29 23.44
N LYS A 494 -7.44 11.23 22.69
CA LYS A 494 -7.65 11.36 21.22
C LYS A 494 -7.31 10.09 20.45
N TRP A 495 -6.23 9.41 20.83
CA TRP A 495 -5.80 8.15 20.20
C TRP A 495 -6.74 6.97 20.47
N LEU A 496 -7.64 7.09 21.46
CA LEU A 496 -8.74 6.16 21.75
C LEU A 496 -10.10 6.70 21.29
N GLY A 497 -10.13 7.67 20.37
CA GLY A 497 -11.38 8.27 19.89
C GLY A 497 -12.14 9.05 20.97
N GLY A 498 -11.44 9.60 21.97
CA GLY A 498 -12.04 10.32 23.11
C GLY A 498 -12.36 9.44 24.32
N GLY A 499 -12.08 8.13 24.25
CA GLY A 499 -12.22 7.21 25.37
C GLY A 499 -11.22 7.47 26.51
N GLY A 500 -11.26 6.58 27.50
CA GLY A 500 -10.42 6.65 28.70
C GLY A 500 -10.10 5.27 29.25
N TYR A 501 -9.16 5.19 30.19
CA TYR A 501 -8.75 3.96 30.84
C TYR A 501 -8.18 4.25 32.24
N LYS A 502 -8.02 3.20 33.05
CA LYS A 502 -7.43 3.27 34.37
C LYS A 502 -6.16 2.44 34.44
N PHE A 503 -5.23 2.89 35.26
CA PHE A 503 -4.07 2.10 35.63
C PHE A 503 -3.78 2.21 37.13
N PHE A 504 -3.30 1.13 37.72
CA PHE A 504 -2.88 1.02 39.12
C PHE A 504 -1.45 0.52 39.18
N GLY A 505 -0.58 1.07 40.02
CA GLY A 505 0.81 0.60 40.09
C GLY A 505 1.48 0.79 41.44
N LEU A 506 2.67 0.20 41.53
CA LEU A 506 3.57 0.30 42.68
C LEU A 506 4.86 1.02 42.26
N TRP A 507 5.09 2.18 42.87
CA TRP A 507 6.33 2.95 42.74
C TRP A 507 7.18 2.81 44.00
N ILE A 508 8.44 2.43 43.85
CA ILE A 508 9.44 2.36 44.93
C ILE A 508 10.31 3.62 44.84
N HIS A 509 10.38 4.41 45.92
CA HIS A 509 11.10 5.68 45.94
C HIS A 509 12.52 5.51 46.48
N GLY A 510 13.40 6.46 46.19
CA GLY A 510 14.77 6.46 46.70
C GLY A 510 15.73 5.54 45.96
N VAL A 511 15.45 5.23 44.69
CA VAL A 511 16.18 4.23 43.90
C VAL A 511 17.29 4.89 43.08
N GLN A 512 18.42 4.21 42.95
CA GLN A 512 19.48 4.52 42.00
C GLN A 512 19.70 3.33 41.05
N TYR A 513 20.07 3.63 39.82
CA TYR A 513 20.57 2.68 38.84
C TYR A 513 22.01 3.00 38.48
N GLU A 514 22.90 2.00 38.56
CA GLU A 514 24.30 2.11 38.13
C GLU A 514 24.48 1.64 36.69
N LYS A 515 24.80 2.59 35.80
CA LYS A 515 25.06 2.35 34.37
C LYS A 515 26.31 1.53 34.12
N LYS A 516 26.50 1.04 32.89
CA LYS A 516 27.70 0.27 32.51
C LYS A 516 29.01 1.05 32.69
N ASP A 517 28.96 2.36 32.56
CA ASP A 517 30.11 3.27 32.75
C ASP A 517 30.37 3.65 34.22
N GLY A 518 29.57 3.14 35.16
CA GLY A 518 29.65 3.46 36.60
C GLY A 518 28.93 4.75 37.01
N SER A 519 28.40 5.53 36.07
CA SER A 519 27.55 6.68 36.39
C SER A 519 26.18 6.25 36.94
N LYS A 520 25.53 7.11 37.72
CA LYS A 520 24.28 6.78 38.41
C LYS A 520 23.14 7.69 37.98
N ILE A 521 21.95 7.11 37.91
CA ILE A 521 20.68 7.83 37.75
C ILE A 521 19.86 7.60 39.01
N TYR A 522 19.14 8.62 39.47
CA TYR A 522 18.36 8.59 40.70
C TYR A 522 16.89 8.86 40.38
N GLY A 523 15.98 8.10 40.99
CA GLY A 523 14.56 8.22 40.70
C GLY A 523 13.69 7.25 41.47
N SER A 524 12.41 7.23 41.11
CA SER A 524 11.48 6.20 41.54
C SER A 524 11.53 5.02 40.57
N PHE A 525 11.31 3.79 41.05
CA PHE A 525 11.22 2.59 40.21
C PHE A 525 9.78 2.09 40.12
N LEU A 526 9.26 1.93 38.90
CA LEU A 526 7.96 1.30 38.66
C LEU A 526 8.11 -0.22 38.65
N ALA A 527 7.67 -0.89 39.71
CA ALA A 527 7.79 -2.34 39.84
C ALA A 527 6.74 -3.08 39.00
N VAL A 528 5.51 -2.58 38.98
CA VAL A 528 4.39 -3.16 38.21
C VAL A 528 3.35 -2.09 37.93
N LEU A 529 2.71 -2.18 36.77
CA LEU A 529 1.57 -1.37 36.37
C LEU A 529 0.44 -2.29 35.90
N LEU A 530 -0.72 -2.23 36.52
CA LEU A 530 -1.94 -2.91 36.12
C LEU A 530 -2.81 -1.93 35.34
N GLU A 531 -3.41 -2.34 34.23
CA GLU A 531 -4.31 -1.49 33.43
C GLU A 531 -5.55 -2.26 32.99
N ASN A 532 -6.66 -1.55 32.81
CA ASN A 532 -7.95 -2.14 32.45
C ASN A 532 -8.26 -2.11 30.94
N LEU A 533 -7.26 -1.82 30.10
CA LEU A 533 -7.42 -1.78 28.65
C LEU A 533 -6.19 -2.34 27.95
N ALA A 534 -6.38 -3.14 26.89
CA ALA A 534 -5.29 -3.82 26.19
C ALA A 534 -4.36 -2.86 25.43
N ASP A 535 -4.91 -1.85 24.77
CA ASP A 535 -4.18 -0.90 23.94
C ASP A 535 -3.05 -0.15 24.67
N PRO A 536 -3.27 0.47 25.85
CA PRO A 536 -2.21 1.14 26.60
C PRO A 536 -1.17 0.15 27.19
N ILE A 537 -1.56 -1.13 27.40
CA ILE A 537 -0.64 -2.20 27.81
C ILE A 537 0.33 -2.52 26.68
N VAL A 538 -0.19 -2.82 25.49
CA VAL A 538 0.61 -3.19 24.31
C VAL A 538 1.56 -2.05 23.95
N THR A 539 1.02 -0.83 23.82
CA THR A 539 1.81 0.36 23.47
C THR A 539 2.88 0.66 24.53
N GLY A 540 2.55 0.57 25.83
CA GLY A 540 3.51 0.83 26.91
C GLY A 540 4.60 -0.24 27.03
N ARG A 541 4.30 -1.51 26.77
CA ARG A 541 5.32 -2.58 26.77
C ARG A 541 6.24 -2.47 25.57
N GLU A 542 5.69 -2.31 24.37
CA GLU A 542 6.46 -2.36 23.12
C GLU A 542 7.24 -1.07 22.86
N GLU A 543 6.72 0.10 23.26
CA GLU A 543 7.38 1.38 23.02
C GLU A 543 8.20 1.83 24.24
N LEU A 544 7.69 1.67 25.47
CA LEU A 544 8.34 2.20 26.68
C LEU A 544 9.03 1.13 27.54
N GLY A 545 8.77 -0.15 27.32
CA GLY A 545 9.29 -1.21 28.19
C GLY A 545 8.69 -1.22 29.60
N MET A 546 7.50 -0.67 29.79
CA MET A 546 6.83 -0.65 31.09
C MET A 546 6.31 -2.03 31.50
N PRO A 547 6.31 -2.38 32.81
CA PRO A 547 5.84 -3.67 33.32
C PRO A 547 4.31 -3.70 33.44
N LYS A 548 3.61 -3.47 32.32
CA LYS A 548 2.14 -3.34 32.28
C LYS A 548 1.46 -4.70 32.28
N LEU A 549 0.34 -4.92 32.97
CA LEU A 549 -0.43 -6.17 32.95
C LEU A 549 -1.94 -5.84 32.93
N PHE A 550 -2.76 -6.73 32.37
CA PHE A 550 -4.21 -6.51 32.37
C PHE A 550 -4.82 -6.83 33.73
N CYS A 551 -5.71 -5.96 34.20
CA CYS A 551 -6.51 -6.14 35.40
C CYS A 551 -7.78 -5.27 35.31
N ASP A 552 -8.92 -5.75 35.81
CA ASP A 552 -10.08 -4.90 36.04
C ASP A 552 -9.76 -3.93 37.20
N ILE A 553 -10.10 -2.65 37.04
CA ILE A 553 -9.83 -1.60 38.02
C ILE A 553 -11.10 -0.80 38.24
N ASP A 554 -11.61 -0.87 39.45
CA ASP A 554 -12.79 -0.13 39.89
C ASP A 554 -12.41 0.92 40.93
N VAL A 555 -12.97 2.12 40.78
CA VAL A 555 -12.83 3.20 41.76
C VAL A 555 -14.22 3.62 42.20
N VAL A 556 -14.50 3.48 43.50
CA VAL A 556 -15.81 3.76 44.08
C VAL A 556 -15.67 4.86 45.11
N GLU A 557 -16.31 6.00 44.85
CA GLU A 557 -16.35 7.15 45.76
C GLU A 557 -17.63 7.10 46.61
N LYS A 558 -17.48 7.20 47.94
CA LYS A 558 -18.57 7.22 48.93
C LYS A 558 -18.31 8.29 49.97
N GLY A 559 -18.95 9.46 49.82
CA GLY A 559 -18.73 10.60 50.70
C GLY A 559 -17.28 11.09 50.62
N ALA A 560 -16.61 11.18 51.77
CA ALA A 560 -15.19 11.56 51.84
C ALA A 560 -14.22 10.37 51.68
N ASN A 561 -14.70 9.19 51.31
CA ASN A 561 -13.87 8.00 51.15
C ASN A 561 -13.85 7.54 49.69
N THR A 562 -12.73 7.00 49.25
CA THR A 562 -12.59 6.37 47.92
C THR A 562 -11.95 5.01 48.06
N SER A 563 -12.57 3.98 47.48
CA SER A 563 -12.01 2.63 47.40
C SER A 563 -11.53 2.34 45.98
N ILE A 564 -10.33 1.80 45.87
CA ILE A 564 -9.67 1.34 44.63
C ILE A 564 -9.60 -0.17 44.70
N ARG A 565 -10.16 -0.85 43.70
CA ARG A 565 -10.19 -2.31 43.64
C ARG A 565 -9.54 -2.80 42.37
N CYS A 566 -8.68 -3.80 42.50
CA CYS A 566 -8.10 -4.51 41.36
C CYS A 566 -8.54 -5.97 41.41
N SER A 567 -9.09 -6.46 40.30
CA SER A 567 -9.53 -7.85 40.17
C SER A 567 -9.17 -8.43 38.81
N TRP A 568 -9.08 -9.76 38.73
CA TRP A 568 -8.93 -10.47 37.48
C TRP A 568 -10.02 -11.52 37.38
N ARG A 569 -10.92 -11.36 36.40
CA ARG A 569 -12.09 -12.24 36.22
C ARG A 569 -12.94 -12.36 37.49
N GLY A 570 -13.09 -11.26 38.24
CA GLY A 570 -13.86 -11.18 39.47
C GLY A 570 -13.14 -11.63 40.74
N ALA A 571 -11.92 -12.18 40.65
CA ALA A 571 -11.08 -12.44 41.81
C ALA A 571 -10.35 -11.16 42.22
N GLU A 572 -10.79 -10.54 43.31
CA GLU A 572 -10.20 -9.33 43.89
C GLU A 572 -8.92 -9.66 44.66
N PHE A 573 -7.90 -8.81 44.54
CA PHE A 573 -6.62 -8.96 45.24
C PHE A 573 -6.01 -7.64 45.72
N VAL A 574 -6.66 -6.52 45.41
CA VAL A 574 -6.36 -5.20 45.95
C VAL A 574 -7.69 -4.56 46.34
N ASP A 575 -7.85 -4.15 47.59
CA ASP A 575 -8.84 -3.17 48.05
C ASP A 575 -8.12 -2.10 48.90
N ILE A 576 -7.94 -0.92 48.32
CA ILE A 576 -7.31 0.22 48.99
C ILE A 576 -8.35 1.30 49.21
N THR A 577 -8.58 1.68 50.46
CA THR A 577 -9.54 2.72 50.82
C THR A 577 -8.84 3.95 51.37
N LEU A 578 -8.95 5.08 50.65
CA LEU A 578 -8.56 6.41 51.13
C LEU A 578 -9.70 6.98 51.98
N LYS A 579 -9.37 7.48 53.19
CA LYS A 579 -10.35 7.95 54.16
C LYS A 579 -10.30 9.45 54.37
N GLY A 580 -11.46 10.06 54.59
CA GLY A 580 -11.57 11.45 55.05
C GLY A 580 -10.93 12.48 54.12
N LEU A 581 -11.12 12.31 52.81
CA LEU A 581 -10.67 13.22 51.77
C LEU A 581 -11.34 14.59 51.91
N GLY A 582 -10.52 15.63 52.11
CA GLY A 582 -10.94 17.03 52.14
C GLY A 582 -9.98 17.92 51.34
N GLU A 583 -10.39 19.15 51.04
CA GLU A 583 -9.54 20.09 50.30
C GLU A 583 -8.30 20.48 51.11
N ALA A 584 -7.15 20.49 50.46
CA ALA A 584 -5.90 20.91 51.09
C ALA A 584 -5.93 22.43 51.36
N THR A 585 -5.65 22.84 52.59
CA THR A 585 -5.39 24.26 52.91
C THR A 585 -3.97 24.63 52.47
N ASN A 586 -3.89 25.24 51.28
CA ASN A 586 -2.72 25.84 50.62
C ASN A 586 -1.50 24.95 50.33
N GLY A 587 -1.20 24.81 49.03
CA GLY A 587 0.12 24.41 48.52
C GLY A 587 0.06 23.76 47.14
N HIS A 588 0.41 24.53 46.09
CA HIS A 588 0.60 24.00 44.74
C HIS A 588 1.67 22.89 44.72
N THR A 589 1.34 21.71 44.20
CA THR A 589 2.33 20.69 43.82
C THR A 589 2.12 20.31 42.35
N ASN A 590 3.01 20.77 41.48
CA ASN A 590 3.15 20.26 40.12
C ASN A 590 4.10 19.06 40.15
N GLY A 591 3.59 17.87 39.88
CA GLY A 591 4.40 16.65 39.78
C GLY A 591 3.59 15.49 39.21
N VAL A 592 4.19 14.74 38.29
CA VAL A 592 3.59 13.57 37.67
C VAL A 592 3.79 12.36 38.59
N ASN A 593 2.71 11.65 38.95
CA ASN A 593 2.76 10.34 39.64
C ASN A 593 3.52 10.31 40.98
N GLY A 594 3.36 11.36 41.79
CA GLY A 594 3.86 11.35 43.17
C GLY A 594 5.37 11.57 43.29
N THR A 595 6.08 11.95 42.23
CA THR A 595 7.41 12.53 42.34
C THR A 595 7.30 14.03 42.65
N ASN A 596 8.00 14.42 43.72
CA ASN A 596 8.47 15.76 44.06
C ASN A 596 7.72 16.63 45.09
N GLY A 597 8.58 17.23 45.91
CA GLY A 597 8.30 18.24 46.91
C GLY A 597 8.83 17.87 48.29
N HIS A 598 10.14 17.68 48.49
CA HIS A 598 10.81 17.85 49.80
C HIS A 598 12.26 18.31 49.62
N HIS A 599 12.68 19.28 50.45
CA HIS A 599 14.05 19.76 50.63
C HIS A 599 15.07 18.60 50.71
N PRO A 600 16.37 18.83 50.36
CA PRO A 600 17.38 17.79 50.43
C PRO A 600 17.36 17.17 51.85
N PRO A 601 17.12 15.85 51.99
CA PRO A 601 17.08 15.24 53.29
C PRO A 601 18.45 15.40 53.94
N VAL A 602 18.47 15.92 55.16
CA VAL A 602 19.70 16.06 55.95
C VAL A 602 20.21 14.64 56.19
N GLY A 603 21.35 14.30 55.58
CA GLY A 603 22.05 13.06 55.89
C GLY A 603 22.46 13.03 57.37
N PRO A 604 23.06 11.94 57.86
CA PRO A 604 23.70 11.96 59.18
C PRO A 604 24.62 13.20 59.29
N PRO A 605 24.73 13.83 60.47
CA PRO A 605 25.52 15.05 60.63
C PRO A 605 26.92 14.91 60.01
N GLY A 606 27.22 15.72 58.99
CA GLY A 606 28.50 15.68 58.25
C GLY A 606 28.50 14.89 56.93
N ALA A 607 27.40 14.27 56.51
CA ALA A 607 27.28 13.60 55.21
C ALA A 607 26.97 14.58 54.06
N PRO A 608 27.40 14.29 52.81
CA PRO A 608 27.00 15.07 51.64
C PRO A 608 25.47 15.10 51.48
N PRO A 609 24.90 16.16 50.85
CA PRO A 609 23.49 16.21 50.53
C PRO A 609 23.10 15.03 49.64
N LEU A 610 21.95 14.42 49.92
CA LEU A 610 21.45 13.29 49.14
C LEU A 610 21.06 13.75 47.72
N PRO A 611 21.25 12.91 46.69
CA PRO A 611 20.84 13.21 45.32
C PRO A 611 19.32 13.44 45.23
N GLU A 612 18.92 14.35 44.33
CA GLU A 612 17.52 14.56 43.97
C GLU A 612 17.04 13.46 43.02
N GLU A 613 15.77 13.06 43.13
CA GLU A 613 15.15 12.16 42.16
C GLU A 613 14.91 12.91 40.84
N GLN A 614 15.38 12.33 39.74
CA GLN A 614 15.40 12.97 38.42
C GLN A 614 14.31 12.43 37.48
N GLY A 615 13.55 11.43 37.93
CA GLY A 615 12.49 10.83 37.11
C GLY A 615 12.13 9.39 37.48
N LEU A 616 11.60 8.67 36.51
CA LEU A 616 11.07 7.31 36.64
C LEU A 616 11.95 6.28 35.93
N LEU A 617 12.37 5.27 36.68
CA LEU A 617 13.05 4.07 36.19
C LEU A 617 12.02 2.96 35.92
N VAL A 618 12.12 2.34 34.75
CA VAL A 618 11.39 1.12 34.39
C VAL A 618 12.37 0.11 33.78
N TYR A 619 11.98 -1.16 33.67
CA TYR A 619 12.85 -2.21 33.12
C TYR A 619 12.15 -2.96 31.99
N ARG A 620 12.72 -2.87 30.79
CA ARG A 620 12.22 -3.57 29.61
C ARG A 620 12.76 -4.99 29.60
N TYR A 621 11.87 -5.95 29.42
CA TYR A 621 12.22 -7.35 29.19
C TYR A 621 11.35 -7.94 28.07
N VAL A 622 12.00 -8.42 27.00
CA VAL A 622 11.36 -9.13 25.88
C VAL A 622 11.98 -10.53 25.81
N PRO A 623 11.22 -11.61 26.04
CA PRO A 623 11.76 -12.96 26.02
C PRO A 623 12.16 -13.37 24.60
N ALA A 624 13.27 -14.10 24.47
CA ALA A 624 13.68 -14.70 23.22
C ALA A 624 12.76 -15.87 22.83
N VAL A 625 12.30 -15.88 21.58
CA VAL A 625 11.40 -16.92 21.09
C VAL A 625 12.11 -18.28 21.09
N GLY A 626 11.52 -19.25 21.79
CA GLY A 626 12.06 -20.62 21.89
C GLY A 626 13.22 -20.79 22.87
N GLN A 627 13.60 -19.76 23.64
CA GLN A 627 14.70 -19.83 24.61
C GLN A 627 14.27 -19.32 26.01
N PRO A 628 13.60 -20.17 26.82
CA PRO A 628 13.16 -19.78 28.17
C PRO A 628 14.31 -19.23 29.03
N GLY A 629 14.09 -18.07 29.66
CA GLY A 629 15.08 -17.39 30.51
C GLY A 629 16.09 -16.53 29.75
N VAL A 630 16.07 -16.53 28.42
CA VAL A 630 16.88 -15.62 27.57
C VAL A 630 15.99 -14.49 27.08
N ALA A 631 16.56 -13.28 26.95
CA ALA A 631 15.86 -12.10 26.47
C ALA A 631 16.44 -11.62 25.14
N ASP A 632 15.56 -11.27 24.18
CA ASP A 632 15.93 -10.50 22.99
C ASP A 632 16.22 -9.03 23.35
N ALA A 633 15.60 -8.52 24.42
CA ALA A 633 15.86 -7.20 24.96
C ALA A 633 15.71 -7.20 26.48
N ALA A 634 16.73 -6.75 27.21
CA ALA A 634 16.71 -6.60 28.66
C ALA A 634 17.54 -5.37 29.06
N TYR A 635 16.89 -4.26 29.43
CA TYR A 635 17.57 -3.01 29.77
C TYR A 635 16.68 -2.05 30.56
N PRO A 636 17.27 -1.12 31.34
CA PRO A 636 16.51 -0.04 31.98
C PRO A 636 16.05 0.97 30.95
N VAL A 637 14.91 1.58 31.22
CA VAL A 637 14.41 2.76 30.52
C VAL A 637 14.20 3.85 31.57
N PHE A 638 14.62 5.07 31.24
CA PHE A 638 14.51 6.22 32.10
C PHE A 638 13.61 7.28 31.46
N ILE A 639 12.70 7.81 32.26
CA ILE A 639 11.73 8.84 31.90
C ILE A 639 12.09 10.03 32.80
N GLU A 640 12.67 11.05 32.22
CA GLU A 640 13.30 12.16 32.94
C GLU A 640 12.30 13.29 33.18
N ASP A 641 12.18 13.73 34.43
CA ASP A 641 11.29 14.81 34.83
C ASP A 641 11.72 16.12 34.12
N GLY A 642 10.75 16.94 33.71
CA GLY A 642 11.00 18.22 33.04
C GLY A 642 11.17 18.13 31.52
N LEU A 643 11.15 16.93 30.93
CA LEU A 643 11.17 16.70 29.49
C LEU A 643 9.79 16.32 28.92
N GLU A 644 8.71 16.55 29.67
CA GLU A 644 7.36 16.21 29.26
C GLU A 644 6.93 17.01 28.02
N THR A 645 6.25 16.33 27.10
CA THR A 645 5.68 17.00 25.91
C THR A 645 4.41 17.77 26.24
N THR A 646 3.72 17.33 27.29
CA THR A 646 2.47 17.91 27.77
C THR A 646 2.62 18.23 29.25
N LYS A 647 2.45 19.50 29.63
CA LYS A 647 2.55 19.91 31.04
C LYS A 647 1.31 19.48 31.80
N ARG A 648 1.52 18.72 32.88
CA ARG A 648 0.47 18.35 33.84
C ARG A 648 0.02 19.60 34.61
N HIS A 649 -1.28 19.88 34.57
CA HIS A 649 -1.93 20.95 35.31
C HIS A 649 -2.91 20.36 36.34
N VAL A 650 -2.54 20.42 37.62
CA VAL A 650 -3.40 19.98 38.73
C VAL A 650 -4.42 21.08 39.04
N GLU A 651 -5.69 20.76 38.89
CA GLU A 651 -6.82 21.67 39.12
C GLU A 651 -7.34 21.58 40.56
N LYS A 652 -7.32 20.38 41.15
CA LYS A 652 -7.82 20.13 42.50
C LYS A 652 -7.04 19.04 43.20
N THR A 653 -6.75 19.23 44.48
CA THR A 653 -6.13 18.21 45.34
C THR A 653 -6.96 18.01 46.61
N LEU A 654 -7.28 16.75 46.90
CA LEU A 654 -7.87 16.30 48.15
C LEU A 654 -6.83 15.51 48.96
N VAL A 655 -6.80 15.70 50.27
CA VAL A 655 -5.91 14.99 51.20
C VAL A 655 -6.74 14.19 52.18
N GLY A 656 -6.38 12.93 52.36
CA GLY A 656 -7.06 12.01 53.28
C GLY A 656 -6.45 12.03 54.67
N SER A 657 -7.26 11.69 55.67
CA SER A 657 -6.85 11.53 57.07
C SER A 657 -6.21 10.17 57.36
N GLY A 658 -6.31 9.21 56.44
CA GLY A 658 -5.71 7.88 56.56
C GLY A 658 -6.04 6.98 55.37
N SER A 659 -5.56 5.74 55.40
CA SER A 659 -5.93 4.74 54.39
C SER A 659 -5.88 3.33 54.97
N ASP A 660 -6.75 2.46 54.47
CA ASP A 660 -6.68 1.01 54.66
C ASP A 660 -6.10 0.39 53.38
N LEU A 661 -5.15 -0.53 53.56
CA LEU A 661 -4.51 -1.26 52.46
C LEU A 661 -4.79 -2.75 52.69
N ASP A 662 -5.74 -3.31 51.95
CA ASP A 662 -6.00 -4.76 51.93
C ASP A 662 -5.47 -5.35 50.62
N LEU A 663 -4.42 -6.17 50.74
CA LEU A 663 -3.73 -6.79 49.62
C LEU A 663 -3.72 -8.30 49.86
N THR A 664 -4.59 -9.00 49.16
CA THR A 664 -4.81 -10.43 49.38
C THR A 664 -4.03 -11.26 48.36
N ALA A 665 -3.31 -12.27 48.84
CA ALA A 665 -2.65 -13.23 47.96
C ALA A 665 -3.70 -14.05 47.18
N GLY A 666 -3.46 -14.27 45.89
CA GLY A 666 -4.21 -15.26 45.12
C GLY A 666 -3.59 -16.65 45.19
N THR A 667 -4.36 -17.65 44.80
CA THR A 667 -3.84 -18.99 44.53
C THR A 667 -3.71 -19.19 43.01
N TRP A 668 -3.11 -20.31 42.61
CA TRP A 668 -3.12 -20.73 41.21
C TRP A 668 -4.55 -20.84 40.65
N ASP A 669 -5.51 -21.24 41.48
CA ASP A 669 -6.90 -21.46 41.05
C ASP A 669 -7.71 -20.16 40.95
N THR A 670 -7.44 -19.19 41.83
CA THR A 670 -8.17 -17.91 41.85
C THR A 670 -7.54 -16.84 40.97
N LEU A 671 -6.20 -16.81 40.84
CA LEU A 671 -5.44 -15.85 40.04
C LEU A 671 -4.29 -16.53 39.26
N PRO A 672 -4.56 -17.44 38.33
CA PRO A 672 -3.54 -18.24 37.65
C PRO A 672 -2.42 -17.40 36.98
N THR A 673 -2.76 -16.27 36.39
CA THR A 673 -1.78 -15.42 35.66
C THR A 673 -1.21 -14.27 36.48
N LEU A 674 -1.78 -13.97 37.66
CA LEU A 674 -1.40 -12.82 38.49
C LEU A 674 -1.09 -13.17 39.95
N ASN A 675 -1.19 -14.45 40.38
CA ASN A 675 -0.96 -14.86 41.77
C ASN A 675 0.42 -14.44 42.30
N HIS A 676 1.45 -14.47 41.45
CA HIS A 676 2.81 -14.06 41.83
C HIS A 676 2.89 -12.55 42.14
N ILE A 677 2.14 -11.72 41.41
CA ILE A 677 2.02 -10.28 41.69
C ILE A 677 1.19 -10.05 42.95
N ALA A 678 0.01 -10.68 43.06
CA ALA A 678 -0.87 -10.54 44.23
C ALA A 678 -0.19 -11.01 45.53
N THR A 679 0.53 -12.13 45.47
CA THR A 679 1.36 -12.63 46.59
C THR A 679 2.45 -11.62 46.93
N GLY A 680 3.17 -11.11 45.93
CA GLY A 680 4.20 -10.08 46.13
C GLY A 680 3.66 -8.81 46.81
N PHE A 681 2.46 -8.35 46.44
CA PHE A 681 1.76 -7.24 47.09
C PHE A 681 1.37 -7.55 48.54
N SER A 682 0.76 -8.71 48.81
CA SER A 682 0.34 -9.10 50.17
C SER A 682 1.49 -9.24 51.17
N GLN A 683 2.70 -9.49 50.66
CA GLN A 683 3.90 -9.68 51.46
C GLN A 683 4.67 -8.37 51.72
N ILE A 684 4.28 -7.24 51.11
CA ILE A 684 4.92 -5.93 51.36
C ILE A 684 4.60 -5.48 52.79
N PRO A 685 5.59 -5.38 53.70
CA PRO A 685 5.32 -4.92 55.05
C PRO A 685 5.00 -3.42 55.04
N VAL A 686 3.83 -3.01 55.54
CA VAL A 686 3.46 -1.60 55.67
C VAL A 686 3.68 -1.15 57.10
N TYR A 687 4.66 -0.26 57.31
CA TYR A 687 5.00 0.28 58.63
C TYR A 687 4.18 1.52 58.99
N GLY A 688 3.55 2.17 58.01
CA GLY A 688 2.66 3.30 58.22
C GLY A 688 2.43 4.10 56.94
N VAL A 689 1.24 4.68 56.83
CA VAL A 689 0.87 5.58 55.73
C VAL A 689 1.50 6.95 55.98
N VAL A 690 2.21 7.47 54.97
CA VAL A 690 2.84 8.79 54.98
C VAL A 690 1.85 9.85 54.46
N LYS A 691 1.16 9.54 53.36
CA LYS A 691 0.24 10.48 52.70
C LYS A 691 -0.77 9.73 51.86
N SER A 692 -2.03 10.16 51.91
CA SER A 692 -3.10 9.74 51.01
C SER A 692 -3.69 10.97 50.32
N LYS A 693 -3.77 10.99 48.99
CA LYS A 693 -4.31 12.12 48.24
C LYS A 693 -5.02 11.73 46.95
N VAL A 694 -5.89 12.62 46.48
CA VAL A 694 -6.51 12.58 45.14
C VAL A 694 -6.19 13.86 44.40
N GLU A 695 -5.77 13.76 43.15
CA GLU A 695 -5.51 14.90 42.27
C GLU A 695 -6.38 14.81 41.02
N TYR A 696 -7.02 15.92 40.67
CA TYR A 696 -7.76 16.10 39.43
C TYR A 696 -7.02 17.11 38.57
N GLY A 697 -6.96 16.89 37.26
CA GLY A 697 -6.30 17.84 36.38
C GLY A 697 -6.38 17.49 34.90
N ARG A 698 -5.60 18.24 34.12
CA ARG A 698 -5.46 18.12 32.67
C ARG A 698 -3.99 18.08 32.25
N GLY A 699 -3.75 17.64 31.03
CA GLY A 699 -2.40 17.48 30.50
C GLY A 699 -1.86 16.10 30.83
N VAL A 700 -2.00 15.19 29.88
CA VAL A 700 -1.51 13.81 29.98
C VAL A 700 -0.31 13.66 29.06
N ASP A 701 0.87 13.45 29.64
CA ASP A 701 2.10 13.23 28.89
C ASP A 701 2.10 11.88 28.17
N ASP A 702 2.62 11.88 26.94
CA ASP A 702 2.72 10.68 26.10
C ASP A 702 3.99 9.86 26.41
N ILE A 703 4.86 10.38 27.28
CA ILE A 703 6.10 9.76 27.73
C ILE A 703 7.01 9.45 26.53
N SER A 704 6.92 10.25 25.46
CA SER A 704 7.78 10.09 24.27
C SER A 704 9.25 10.42 24.53
N HIS A 705 9.56 11.03 25.68
CA HIS A 705 10.91 11.30 26.16
C HIS A 705 11.55 10.12 26.93
N ALA A 706 10.86 8.98 27.04
CA ALA A 706 11.45 7.76 27.57
C ALA A 706 12.65 7.32 26.73
N ARG A 707 13.77 7.02 27.40
CA ARG A 707 14.99 6.58 26.72
C ARG A 707 15.56 5.33 27.35
N ARG A 708 16.06 4.44 26.50
CA ARG A 708 16.90 3.33 26.94
C ARG A 708 18.12 3.86 27.69
N VAL A 709 18.44 3.21 28.80
CA VAL A 709 19.69 3.38 29.53
C VAL A 709 20.60 2.23 29.11
N ASP A 710 21.87 2.54 28.83
CA ASP A 710 22.94 1.65 28.33
C ASP A 710 22.84 1.11 26.90
#